data_AF-A0A226NF23-F1
#
_entry.id   AF-A0A226NF23-F1
#
_cell.length_a   1.000
_cell.length_b   1.000
_cell.length_c   1.000
_cell.angle_alpha   90.00
_cell.angle_beta   90.00
_cell.angle_gamma   90.00
#
_symmetry.space_group_name_H-M   'P 1'
#
loop_
_entity.id
_entity.type
_entity.pdbx_description
1 polymer ?
#
loop_
_entity_poly.entity_id
_entity_poly.type
_entity_poly.pdbx_seq_one_letter_code
_entity_poly.pdbx_strand_id
1 'polypeptide(L)'
;MPSHRETRLLHLNEMEKLDKTLFRLEQGFELQFRLGPTLQGKHVTVCTNYPASGEVFDRHKFRTLSWHNPTGKEDDSDKYCKLDLQISGSYQYYFSLGNEKSGGGYIVVDPILRVGADNHVLPLDCVTLQTFLAKCLGPFHEWENRLKVAKETGYNMIHFTPLQKLGMSRSCYSLADQLEVNPEFSSHNKKCTWSDIGALVEKMKNEWNMLCITDVVYNHTGKIGTKSDPNQHLQIVQDPDYRRFGCTVDMNIALATFIPHRYFTYPFKDLTVEEEQSMMHQPDKACYFMAHNGWVMGDDPLRNFAEPGSNVYLRRELICWGDSVKLRYGSKPEDCPYLWAHMKKYTEITAKHFHGVRLDNCHSTPIHVAEYMLDAARKLQADLFVVAELFTGNEELDNIFVNSLGITSLIREAMTAYNSHEEGRLVYRFGGEPVGSFVQPRLRPLMPAIAHALFMDITHDNECPIQHRSAYDALPSAMIVSMACCATGSTKGYDELVPHQVYVDQVDEDIVAVTRHCPNTHQSVVAVSRTAFRDPKTSFYSKEVPEMCIPGKIEEVVFEARTIERSTSPYKKDERFINGLPNFTVELREHIQIKESKIIKQAGTAIKGPNEFVQEIEFENLTPGSVIVFRIASKLTLADLNQVLYRCESEEQEDGGGCYNIPNWSPLKYAGLQGLMSVMADIRPKNDLGHPFCDNLRSGDWMIDYVSNRLISRAGACAEVGKWLKAMFVYLKKIPRYLIPCYFDAILVGAYTTLLDVGWHQMSRNIILAFGGTLRHGLIPNLLGQGTHARYNCRDAVWWWLQCIQDYCFNILAGVDRETGFVFGGNRFNCGTWMDKMGESDRAHNKGIPATPRDGSAVEIVGLCKSAVRWLLDLSRKNEYPFNGVTIKKYGREETITYDEWNRKIQGHFERLFFVSENPADQNEKHPNLVHKRGIYKDSYGASSPWCDYQLRPNFTIAMVVAPELFTPERAWKALRIAEEKLLGPLGMKTLDPDDMVYCGIYDNALDNDNYNVARGFNYHQGPEWLWPIGYFLRAKLYFSKLIGPEIYAKTVVMIKNVLSRHYVHLERSSWKGLPELTNENGQYCPFSCETQAWSIGVILEVLYDL
;
A
#
# COMPACT_ATOMS: atom_id res chain seq x y z
N MET A 1 21.68 3.32 -17.67
CA MET A 1 20.89 2.08 -17.47
C MET A 1 19.48 2.33 -17.99
N PRO A 2 18.70 1.33 -18.42
CA PRO A 2 17.25 1.50 -18.53
C PRO A 2 16.67 1.80 -17.15
N SER A 3 15.74 2.74 -17.05
CA SER A 3 15.06 3.08 -15.79
C SER A 3 14.18 1.91 -15.35
N HIS A 4 14.52 1.28 -14.23
CA HIS A 4 13.66 0.24 -13.64
C HIS A 4 12.47 0.90 -12.96
N ARG A 5 11.28 0.46 -13.37
CA ARG A 5 10.01 1.08 -13.01
C ARG A 5 9.58 0.78 -11.57
N GLU A 6 8.93 1.76 -10.94
CA GLU A 6 8.20 1.57 -9.68
C GLU A 6 6.71 1.37 -9.92
N THR A 7 6.06 0.57 -9.06
CA THR A 7 4.63 0.25 -9.17
C THR A 7 3.93 0.52 -7.84
N ARG A 8 2.80 1.22 -7.89
CA ARG A 8 1.93 1.46 -6.73
C ARG A 8 0.59 0.74 -6.90
N LEU A 9 0.05 0.22 -5.80
CA LEU A 9 -1.16 -0.60 -5.75
C LEU A 9 -2.29 0.16 -5.06
N LEU A 10 -3.41 0.38 -5.74
CA LEU A 10 -4.61 0.95 -5.13
C LEU A 10 -5.74 -0.08 -5.14
N HIS A 11 -6.12 -0.56 -3.97
CA HIS A 11 -7.26 -1.46 -3.81
C HIS A 11 -8.55 -0.66 -3.79
N LEU A 12 -9.50 -1.01 -4.67
CA LEU A 12 -10.80 -0.35 -4.79
C LEU A 12 -11.82 -1.04 -3.88
N ASN A 13 -12.51 -0.28 -3.03
CA ASN A 13 -13.58 -0.80 -2.16
C ASN A 13 -14.93 -0.10 -2.40
N GLU A 14 -16.02 -0.83 -2.19
CA GLU A 14 -17.38 -0.30 -2.35
C GLU A 14 -17.65 0.90 -1.43
N MET A 15 -18.28 1.97 -1.98
CA MET A 15 -18.58 3.25 -1.30
C MET A 15 -17.37 4.12 -0.91
N GLU A 16 -16.16 3.77 -1.34
CA GLU A 16 -14.92 4.50 -1.03
C GLU A 16 -14.82 5.84 -1.79
N LYS A 17 -14.74 6.96 -1.05
CA LYS A 17 -14.64 8.33 -1.58
C LYS A 17 -13.37 9.01 -1.08
N LEU A 18 -12.39 9.17 -1.97
CA LEU A 18 -11.03 9.63 -1.65
C LEU A 18 -10.73 11.01 -2.23
N ASP A 19 -11.75 11.83 -2.50
CA ASP A 19 -11.58 13.18 -3.09
C ASP A 19 -10.76 14.13 -2.20
N LYS A 20 -10.75 13.90 -0.87
CA LYS A 20 -9.95 14.61 0.15
C LYS A 20 -8.58 13.98 0.42
N THR A 21 -8.31 12.81 -0.14
CA THR A 21 -7.05 12.07 0.06
C THR A 21 -6.08 12.45 -1.04
N LEU A 22 -4.92 12.98 -0.68
CA LEU A 22 -3.86 13.25 -1.66
C LEU A 22 -3.09 11.96 -1.96
N PHE A 23 -3.18 11.51 -3.21
CA PHE A 23 -2.29 10.49 -3.76
C PHE A 23 -1.37 11.13 -4.79
N ARG A 24 -0.06 11.03 -4.55
CA ARG A 24 0.97 11.74 -5.31
C ARG A 24 2.02 10.76 -5.84
N LEU A 25 2.38 10.92 -7.12
CA LEU A 25 3.22 9.97 -7.87
C LEU A 25 4.19 10.70 -8.82
N GLU A 26 5.36 10.13 -9.07
CA GLU A 26 6.32 10.67 -10.03
C GLU A 26 6.01 10.23 -11.48
N GLN A 27 6.35 11.09 -12.44
CA GLN A 27 6.35 10.74 -13.86
C GLN A 27 7.34 9.60 -14.13
N GLY A 28 6.85 8.50 -14.72
CA GLY A 28 7.58 7.25 -14.90
C GLY A 28 6.92 6.04 -14.24
N PHE A 29 6.17 6.27 -13.16
CA PHE A 29 5.61 5.19 -12.34
C PHE A 29 4.49 4.41 -13.05
N GLU A 30 4.17 3.25 -12.48
CA GLU A 30 2.99 2.45 -12.81
C GLU A 30 1.99 2.50 -11.66
N LEU A 31 0.72 2.77 -11.96
CA LEU A 31 -0.37 2.61 -11.01
C LEU A 31 -1.22 1.41 -11.40
N GLN A 32 -1.39 0.47 -10.48
CA GLN A 32 -2.27 -0.69 -10.62
C GLN A 32 -3.48 -0.56 -9.69
N PHE A 33 -4.67 -0.44 -10.27
CA PHE A 33 -5.93 -0.59 -9.53
C PHE A 33 -6.29 -2.07 -9.41
N ARG A 34 -6.56 -2.55 -8.20
CA ARG A 34 -6.97 -3.95 -7.91
C ARG A 34 -8.31 -3.98 -7.18
N LEU A 35 -9.02 -5.11 -7.26
CA LEU A 35 -10.28 -5.29 -6.54
C LEU A 35 -10.02 -5.56 -5.05
N GLY A 36 -10.49 -4.65 -4.19
CA GLY A 36 -10.56 -4.89 -2.75
C GLY A 36 -11.60 -5.97 -2.41
N PRO A 37 -11.58 -6.50 -1.16
CA PRO A 37 -12.41 -7.64 -0.75
C PRO A 37 -13.92 -7.46 -0.97
N THR A 38 -14.40 -6.21 -0.98
CA THR A 38 -15.81 -5.82 -1.19
C THR A 38 -16.25 -5.82 -2.66
N LEU A 39 -15.32 -5.91 -3.61
CA LEU A 39 -15.58 -5.91 -5.05
C LEU A 39 -15.30 -7.24 -5.74
N GLN A 40 -14.81 -8.24 -5.00
CA GLN A 40 -14.53 -9.59 -5.51
C GLN A 40 -15.79 -10.24 -6.10
N GLY A 41 -15.67 -10.81 -7.31
CA GLY A 41 -16.80 -11.35 -8.09
C GLY A 41 -17.78 -10.32 -8.67
N LYS A 42 -17.60 -9.01 -8.46
CA LYS A 42 -18.46 -7.98 -9.07
C LYS A 42 -17.90 -7.52 -10.41
N HIS A 43 -18.79 -7.23 -11.38
CA HIS A 43 -18.39 -6.61 -12.64
C HIS A 43 -18.11 -5.11 -12.44
N VAL A 44 -16.85 -4.80 -12.11
CA VAL A 44 -16.37 -3.43 -11.89
C VAL A 44 -15.80 -2.84 -13.18
N THR A 45 -16.27 -1.65 -13.53
CA THR A 45 -15.72 -0.84 -14.63
C THR A 45 -14.91 0.31 -14.05
N VAL A 46 -13.59 0.34 -14.27
CA VAL A 46 -12.71 1.44 -13.81
C VAL A 46 -12.56 2.47 -14.93
N CYS A 47 -12.76 3.75 -14.59
CA CYS A 47 -12.70 4.87 -15.53
C CYS A 47 -11.80 6.00 -14.99
N THR A 48 -11.12 6.72 -15.88
CA THR A 48 -10.27 7.86 -15.52
C THR A 48 -10.19 8.88 -16.65
N ASN A 49 -9.94 10.15 -16.32
CA ASN A 49 -9.62 11.19 -17.30
C ASN A 49 -8.10 11.29 -17.60
N TYR A 50 -7.27 10.41 -17.02
CA TYR A 50 -5.89 10.25 -17.48
C TYR A 50 -5.88 9.84 -18.97
N PRO A 51 -5.24 10.62 -19.87
CA PRO A 51 -5.38 10.45 -21.31
C PRO A 51 -4.85 9.10 -21.82
N ALA A 52 -5.27 8.69 -23.01
CA ALA A 52 -4.58 7.58 -23.70
C ALA A 52 -3.23 8.06 -24.27
N SER A 53 -2.32 7.13 -24.57
CA SER A 53 -1.01 7.49 -25.11
C SER A 53 -1.16 8.23 -26.44
N GLY A 54 -0.63 9.46 -26.52
CA GLY A 54 -0.77 10.35 -27.67
C GLY A 54 -2.04 11.22 -27.70
N GLU A 55 -2.96 11.11 -26.72
CA GLU A 55 -4.09 12.02 -26.59
C GLU A 55 -3.75 13.25 -25.72
N VAL A 56 -4.39 14.39 -26.03
CA VAL A 56 -4.34 15.59 -25.19
C VAL A 56 -5.31 15.45 -24.02
N PHE A 57 -4.92 15.92 -22.83
CA PHE A 57 -5.77 15.91 -21.64
C PHE A 57 -7.02 16.79 -21.78
N ASP A 58 -8.16 16.22 -21.39
CA ASP A 58 -9.45 16.88 -21.21
C ASP A 58 -10.06 16.37 -19.90
N ARG A 59 -10.22 17.29 -18.95
CA ARG A 59 -10.72 17.04 -17.58
C ARG A 59 -12.08 16.34 -17.56
N HIS A 60 -12.91 16.53 -18.58
CA HIS A 60 -14.25 15.95 -18.67
C HIS A 60 -14.30 14.64 -19.48
N LYS A 61 -13.24 14.30 -20.22
CA LYS A 61 -13.18 13.09 -21.06
C LYS A 61 -12.65 11.88 -20.28
N PHE A 62 -13.55 11.07 -19.74
CA PHE A 62 -13.19 9.80 -19.11
C PHE A 62 -13.08 8.66 -20.13
N ARG A 63 -12.10 7.77 -19.92
CA ARG A 63 -11.96 6.49 -20.63
C ARG A 63 -11.98 5.33 -19.65
N THR A 64 -12.53 4.19 -20.08
CA THR A 64 -12.48 2.93 -19.34
C THR A 64 -11.07 2.31 -19.42
N LEU A 65 -10.62 1.68 -18.34
CA LEU A 65 -9.39 0.88 -18.31
C LEU A 65 -9.70 -0.61 -18.54
N SER A 66 -8.83 -1.28 -19.30
CA SER A 66 -8.90 -2.74 -19.46
C SER A 66 -8.34 -3.45 -18.24
N TRP A 67 -9.00 -4.53 -17.82
CA TRP A 67 -8.44 -5.48 -16.86
C TRP A 67 -7.32 -6.30 -17.52
N HIS A 68 -6.19 -6.43 -16.84
CA HIS A 68 -5.09 -7.33 -17.21
C HIS A 68 -5.03 -8.47 -16.21
N ASN A 69 -5.03 -9.71 -16.72
CA ASN A 69 -5.01 -10.94 -15.93
C ASN A 69 -3.62 -11.58 -16.03
N PRO A 70 -2.71 -11.40 -15.07
CA PRO A 70 -1.32 -11.85 -15.20
C PRO A 70 -1.16 -13.38 -15.24
N THR A 71 -2.08 -14.16 -14.66
CA THR A 71 -2.10 -15.63 -14.79
C THR A 71 -2.76 -16.13 -16.07
N GLY A 72 -3.43 -15.27 -16.85
CA GLY A 72 -4.21 -15.65 -18.03
C GLY A 72 -5.59 -16.25 -17.76
N LYS A 73 -5.96 -16.53 -16.50
CA LYS A 73 -7.34 -16.83 -16.07
C LYS A 73 -8.10 -15.53 -15.79
N GLU A 74 -9.44 -15.52 -15.90
CA GLU A 74 -10.26 -14.40 -15.37
C GLU A 74 -10.48 -14.53 -13.86
N ASP A 75 -9.39 -14.44 -13.08
CA ASP A 75 -9.50 -14.33 -11.63
C ASP A 75 -9.57 -12.87 -11.16
N ASP A 76 -10.22 -12.64 -10.01
CA ASP A 76 -10.39 -11.33 -9.39
C ASP A 76 -9.29 -11.05 -8.35
N SER A 77 -8.47 -12.05 -7.98
CA SER A 77 -7.38 -11.91 -7.02
C SER A 77 -6.09 -11.35 -7.63
N ASP A 78 -5.77 -11.70 -8.87
CA ASP A 78 -4.53 -11.31 -9.56
C ASP A 78 -4.72 -10.13 -10.53
N LYS A 79 -5.93 -9.94 -11.07
CA LYS A 79 -6.19 -8.94 -12.12
C LYS A 79 -6.06 -7.49 -11.66
N TYR A 80 -5.61 -6.64 -12.58
CA TYR A 80 -5.44 -5.21 -12.33
C TYR A 80 -5.74 -4.37 -13.58
N CYS A 81 -6.30 -3.17 -13.37
CA CYS A 81 -6.28 -2.11 -14.39
C CYS A 81 -4.99 -1.30 -14.19
N LYS A 82 -4.24 -1.00 -15.27
CA LYS A 82 -2.98 -0.25 -15.16
C LYS A 82 -3.06 1.15 -15.78
N LEU A 83 -2.30 2.07 -15.19
CA LEU A 83 -1.98 3.38 -15.77
C LEU A 83 -0.48 3.56 -15.88
N ASP A 84 -0.07 4.06 -17.04
CA ASP A 84 1.32 4.39 -17.33
C ASP A 84 1.52 5.90 -17.24
N LEU A 85 2.02 6.35 -16.09
CA LEU A 85 2.08 7.76 -15.72
C LEU A 85 3.29 8.39 -16.40
N GLN A 86 3.03 9.19 -17.43
CA GLN A 86 4.01 9.79 -18.34
C GLN A 86 3.74 11.29 -18.58
N ILE A 87 2.66 11.83 -18.02
CA ILE A 87 2.26 13.23 -18.14
C ILE A 87 1.90 13.75 -16.76
N SER A 88 2.55 14.82 -16.32
CA SER A 88 2.27 15.50 -15.05
C SER A 88 0.94 16.27 -15.08
N GLY A 89 0.30 16.44 -13.93
CA GLY A 89 -1.05 16.98 -13.82
C GLY A 89 -1.83 16.39 -12.65
N SER A 90 -3.16 16.58 -12.65
CA SER A 90 -4.05 15.84 -11.76
C SER A 90 -5.15 15.16 -12.53
N TYR A 91 -5.48 13.95 -12.12
CA TYR A 91 -6.37 13.05 -12.84
C TYR A 91 -7.36 12.40 -11.88
N GLN A 92 -8.64 12.47 -12.21
CA GLN A 92 -9.68 11.80 -11.45
C GLN A 92 -9.83 10.37 -11.96
N TYR A 93 -10.11 9.45 -11.04
CA TYR A 93 -10.60 8.11 -11.35
C TYR A 93 -11.91 7.84 -10.61
N TYR A 94 -12.75 6.99 -11.17
CA TYR A 94 -13.91 6.41 -10.50
C TYR A 94 -14.13 4.98 -10.98
N PHE A 95 -14.89 4.21 -10.22
CA PHE A 95 -15.32 2.88 -10.65
C PHE A 95 -16.82 2.72 -10.45
N SER A 96 -17.46 1.98 -11.37
CA SER A 96 -18.89 1.72 -11.35
C SER A 96 -19.23 0.23 -11.22
N LEU A 97 -20.36 -0.03 -10.58
CA LEU A 97 -21.01 -1.34 -10.53
C LEU A 97 -22.18 -1.29 -11.51
N GLY A 98 -21.94 -1.79 -12.72
CA GLY A 98 -22.78 -1.46 -13.86
C GLY A 98 -22.79 0.05 -14.11
N ASN A 99 -23.97 0.67 -14.01
CA ASN A 99 -24.20 2.08 -14.34
C ASN A 99 -23.97 3.05 -13.17
N GLU A 100 -23.90 2.58 -11.92
CA GLU A 100 -23.79 3.45 -10.74
C GLU A 100 -22.33 3.60 -10.27
N LYS A 101 -21.88 4.84 -10.04
CA LYS A 101 -20.55 5.11 -9.48
C LYS A 101 -20.50 4.64 -8.03
N SER A 102 -19.63 3.67 -7.74
CA SER A 102 -19.46 3.07 -6.41
C SER A 102 -18.40 3.80 -5.57
N GLY A 103 -17.36 4.35 -6.21
CA GLY A 103 -16.31 5.12 -5.54
C GLY A 103 -15.32 5.78 -6.51
N GLY A 104 -14.35 6.50 -5.97
CA GLY A 104 -13.37 7.28 -6.75
C GLY A 104 -12.49 8.22 -5.93
N GLY A 105 -11.63 8.97 -6.63
CA GLY A 105 -10.70 9.94 -6.05
C GLY A 105 -9.78 10.56 -7.10
N TYR A 106 -8.69 11.19 -6.66
CA TYR A 106 -7.70 11.86 -7.52
C TYR A 106 -6.31 11.24 -7.42
N ILE A 107 -5.50 11.47 -8.45
CA ILE A 107 -4.09 11.10 -8.56
C ILE A 107 -3.34 12.31 -9.11
N VAL A 108 -2.43 12.88 -8.31
CA VAL A 108 -1.52 13.95 -8.75
C VAL A 108 -0.22 13.32 -9.26
N VAL A 109 0.22 13.74 -10.44
CA VAL A 109 1.47 13.29 -11.07
C VAL A 109 2.41 14.49 -11.20
N ASP A 110 3.60 14.37 -10.62
CA ASP A 110 4.53 15.48 -10.46
C ASP A 110 5.29 15.83 -11.75
N PRO A 111 5.57 17.13 -11.99
CA PRO A 111 6.32 17.59 -13.15
C PRO A 111 7.82 17.32 -13.01
N ILE A 112 8.46 16.83 -14.07
CA ILE A 112 9.93 16.73 -14.09
C ILE A 112 10.51 18.09 -14.53
N LEU A 113 11.06 18.81 -13.56
CA LEU A 113 11.78 20.06 -13.79
C LEU A 113 13.15 19.77 -14.44
N ARG A 114 13.56 20.61 -15.41
CA ARG A 114 14.80 20.40 -16.18
C ARG A 114 15.57 21.68 -16.45
N VAL A 115 16.89 21.59 -16.33
CA VAL A 115 17.81 22.73 -16.37
C VAL A 115 19.09 22.39 -17.14
N GLY A 116 19.84 23.42 -17.54
CA GLY A 116 21.12 23.30 -18.24
C GLY A 116 21.00 22.89 -19.71
N ALA A 117 22.07 23.11 -20.46
CA ALA A 117 22.16 22.74 -21.88
C ALA A 117 22.13 21.21 -22.14
N ASP A 118 22.35 20.40 -21.11
CA ASP A 118 22.19 18.94 -21.12
C ASP A 118 20.79 18.48 -20.66
N ASN A 119 19.91 19.41 -20.24
CA ASN A 119 18.51 19.19 -19.88
C ASN A 119 18.33 18.16 -18.74
N HIS A 120 19.26 18.19 -17.78
CA HIS A 120 19.25 17.31 -16.62
C HIS A 120 18.09 17.64 -15.66
N VAL A 121 17.70 16.66 -14.84
CA VAL A 121 16.57 16.80 -13.92
C VAL A 121 16.99 17.57 -12.68
N LEU A 122 16.19 18.56 -12.30
CA LEU A 122 16.21 19.19 -10.98
C LEU A 122 15.12 18.51 -10.12
N PRO A 123 15.47 17.77 -9.05
CA PRO A 123 14.46 17.21 -8.14
C PRO A 123 13.65 18.33 -7.48
N LEU A 124 12.37 18.06 -7.16
CA LEU A 124 11.50 19.03 -6.50
C LEU A 124 12.05 19.46 -5.14
N ASP A 125 12.52 18.49 -4.34
CA ASP A 125 13.11 18.73 -3.02
C ASP A 125 14.46 19.47 -3.07
N CYS A 126 15.03 19.65 -4.26
CA CYS A 126 16.28 20.40 -4.48
C CYS A 126 16.04 21.81 -5.03
N VAL A 127 14.79 22.26 -5.20
CA VAL A 127 14.50 23.63 -5.65
C VAL A 127 14.87 24.62 -4.55
N THR A 128 15.78 25.54 -4.87
CA THR A 128 16.18 26.66 -4.01
C THR A 128 15.76 27.97 -4.68
N LEU A 129 14.73 28.62 -4.15
CA LEU A 129 14.02 29.71 -4.82
C LEU A 129 14.32 31.09 -4.21
N GLN A 130 14.63 32.10 -5.01
CA GLN A 130 14.71 33.50 -4.54
C GLN A 130 13.63 34.37 -5.18
N THR A 131 12.79 35.00 -4.36
CA THR A 131 11.75 35.94 -4.79
C THR A 131 12.32 37.33 -4.99
N PHE A 132 12.08 37.94 -6.14
CA PHE A 132 12.40 39.34 -6.44
C PHE A 132 11.12 40.16 -6.65
N LEU A 133 11.02 41.28 -5.93
CA LEU A 133 10.04 42.32 -6.23
C LEU A 133 10.39 42.95 -7.58
N ALA A 134 9.66 42.59 -8.65
CA ALA A 134 10.04 42.94 -10.02
C ALA A 134 10.18 44.46 -10.26
N LYS A 135 9.35 45.28 -9.60
CA LYS A 135 9.45 46.75 -9.65
C LYS A 135 10.77 47.32 -9.06
N CYS A 136 11.48 46.56 -8.23
CA CYS A 136 12.76 46.95 -7.64
C CYS A 136 13.98 46.57 -8.52
N LEU A 137 13.79 45.77 -9.58
CA LEU A 137 14.85 45.40 -10.52
C LEU A 137 15.26 46.55 -11.46
N GLY A 138 14.49 47.64 -11.53
CA GLY A 138 14.80 48.79 -12.40
C GLY A 138 14.62 48.48 -13.90
N PRO A 139 15.28 49.23 -14.79
CA PRO A 139 15.17 49.03 -16.24
C PRO A 139 15.80 47.72 -16.70
N PHE A 140 15.14 47.00 -17.62
CA PHE A 140 15.42 45.61 -18.01
C PHE A 140 16.88 45.31 -18.34
N HIS A 141 17.62 46.27 -18.92
CA HIS A 141 19.04 46.09 -19.26
C HIS A 141 19.99 45.88 -18.07
N GLU A 142 19.54 46.15 -16.83
CA GLU A 142 20.30 45.91 -15.60
C GLU A 142 19.95 44.55 -14.95
N TRP A 143 18.86 43.91 -15.38
CA TRP A 143 18.32 42.74 -14.69
C TRP A 143 19.29 41.58 -14.65
N GLU A 144 20.01 41.30 -15.75
CA GLU A 144 20.99 40.22 -15.79
C GLU A 144 22.04 40.37 -14.68
N ASN A 145 22.59 41.56 -14.48
CA ASN A 145 23.57 41.83 -13.42
C ASN A 145 22.96 41.74 -12.01
N ARG A 146 21.71 42.19 -11.83
CA ARG A 146 21.00 42.19 -10.54
C ARG A 146 20.55 40.79 -10.12
N LEU A 147 20.16 39.94 -11.08
CA LEU A 147 19.70 38.56 -10.86
C LEU A 147 20.86 37.57 -10.74
N LYS A 148 22.01 37.87 -11.36
CA LYS A 148 23.22 37.03 -11.30
C LYS A 148 23.73 36.77 -9.87
N VAL A 149 23.42 37.65 -8.92
CA VAL A 149 23.69 37.44 -7.48
C VAL A 149 23.02 36.15 -6.96
N ALA A 150 21.79 35.87 -7.37
CA ALA A 150 21.06 34.65 -6.97
C ALA A 150 21.77 33.37 -7.45
N LYS A 151 22.32 33.40 -8.67
CA LYS A 151 23.16 32.31 -9.22
C LYS A 151 24.44 32.14 -8.39
N GLU A 152 25.10 33.25 -8.06
CA GLU A 152 26.38 33.24 -7.35
C GLU A 152 26.26 32.89 -5.86
N THR A 153 25.05 32.98 -5.29
CA THR A 153 24.68 32.50 -3.95
C THR A 153 24.06 31.09 -3.94
N GLY A 154 23.90 30.45 -5.10
CA GLY A 154 23.50 29.03 -5.19
C GLY A 154 21.99 28.76 -5.35
N TYR A 155 21.16 29.78 -5.52
CA TYR A 155 19.75 29.59 -5.88
C TYR A 155 19.64 28.97 -7.29
N ASN A 156 18.67 28.07 -7.48
CA ASN A 156 18.37 27.44 -8.77
C ASN A 156 16.96 27.76 -9.31
N MET A 157 16.18 28.59 -8.61
CA MET A 157 14.94 29.15 -9.12
C MET A 157 14.76 30.62 -8.75
N ILE A 158 14.20 31.41 -9.66
CA ILE A 158 13.79 32.79 -9.41
C ILE A 158 12.27 32.90 -9.43
N HIS A 159 11.69 33.55 -8.42
CA HIS A 159 10.30 33.96 -8.44
C HIS A 159 10.18 35.47 -8.69
N PHE A 160 9.44 35.87 -9.70
CA PHE A 160 9.12 37.28 -9.95
C PHE A 160 7.69 37.59 -9.50
N THR A 161 7.52 38.56 -8.60
CA THR A 161 6.20 39.19 -8.39
C THR A 161 5.71 39.80 -9.71
N PRO A 162 4.40 40.07 -9.90
CA PRO A 162 3.82 40.36 -11.21
C PRO A 162 4.59 41.39 -12.05
N LEU A 163 4.83 41.02 -13.31
CA LEU A 163 5.64 41.72 -14.31
C LEU A 163 4.81 42.64 -15.23
N GLN A 164 3.48 42.62 -15.03
CA GLN A 164 2.46 43.28 -15.81
C GLN A 164 2.34 44.77 -15.43
N LYS A 165 1.54 45.52 -16.20
CA LYS A 165 1.30 46.95 -16.00
C LYS A 165 0.56 47.23 -14.68
N LEU A 166 1.20 47.96 -13.77
CA LEU A 166 0.65 48.25 -12.44
C LEU A 166 -0.41 49.36 -12.47
N GLY A 167 -1.35 49.30 -11.52
CA GLY A 167 -2.42 50.27 -11.29
C GLY A 167 -2.00 51.46 -10.42
N MET A 168 -2.98 52.30 -10.05
CA MET A 168 -2.75 53.59 -9.38
C MET A 168 -1.87 53.51 -8.12
N SER A 169 -1.94 52.42 -7.35
CA SER A 169 -1.16 52.22 -6.12
C SER A 169 0.31 51.88 -6.36
N ARG A 170 0.68 51.39 -7.55
CA ARG A 170 1.96 50.74 -7.84
C ARG A 170 2.28 49.58 -6.87
N SER A 171 1.24 48.95 -6.32
CA SER A 171 1.30 47.58 -5.79
C SER A 171 1.65 46.61 -6.93
N CYS A 172 2.36 45.52 -6.63
CA CYS A 172 2.68 44.52 -7.65
C CYS A 172 1.42 43.74 -8.09
N TYR A 173 0.47 43.52 -7.18
CA TYR A 173 -0.72 42.69 -7.41
C TYR A 173 -1.90 43.48 -8.01
N SER A 174 -1.92 44.81 -7.83
CA SER A 174 -2.91 45.70 -8.44
C SER A 174 -2.60 45.92 -9.93
N LEU A 175 -3.01 44.98 -10.80
CA LEU A 175 -2.69 45.01 -12.24
C LEU A 175 -3.72 45.80 -13.07
N ALA A 176 -3.28 46.88 -13.73
CA ALA A 176 -4.11 47.68 -14.63
C ALA A 176 -4.29 47.05 -16.02
N ASP A 177 -3.33 46.24 -16.48
CA ASP A 177 -3.43 45.45 -17.71
C ASP A 177 -2.55 44.20 -17.57
N GLN A 178 -3.16 43.02 -17.53
CA GLN A 178 -2.48 41.74 -17.38
C GLN A 178 -1.70 41.29 -18.64
N LEU A 179 -1.93 41.93 -19.80
CA LEU A 179 -1.33 41.55 -21.08
C LEU A 179 -0.13 42.43 -21.45
N GLU A 180 -0.08 43.69 -20.98
CA GLU A 180 1.06 44.59 -21.18
C GLU A 180 2.13 44.43 -20.07
N VAL A 181 3.39 44.24 -20.48
CA VAL A 181 4.58 44.31 -19.60
C VAL A 181 4.67 45.69 -18.96
N ASN A 182 5.05 45.78 -17.68
CA ASN A 182 5.23 47.05 -16.98
C ASN A 182 6.12 48.03 -17.79
N PRO A 183 5.59 49.19 -18.22
CA PRO A 183 6.37 50.17 -18.98
C PRO A 183 7.62 50.67 -18.25
N GLU A 184 7.63 50.65 -16.91
CA GLU A 184 8.77 51.08 -16.08
C GLU A 184 10.04 50.21 -16.27
N PHE A 185 9.92 49.00 -16.83
CA PHE A 185 11.07 48.17 -17.20
C PHE A 185 11.77 48.63 -18.50
N SER A 186 11.17 49.56 -19.24
CA SER A 186 11.73 50.09 -20.49
C SER A 186 12.82 51.13 -20.21
N SER A 187 13.83 51.20 -21.07
CA SER A 187 14.76 52.33 -21.08
C SER A 187 14.27 53.41 -22.05
N HIS A 188 14.80 54.63 -21.93
CA HIS A 188 14.50 55.76 -22.82
C HIS A 188 14.64 55.44 -24.33
N ASN A 189 15.48 54.43 -24.68
CA ASN A 189 15.79 54.07 -26.06
C ASN A 189 15.27 52.66 -26.46
N LYS A 190 14.68 51.87 -25.55
CA LYS A 190 14.13 50.53 -25.86
C LYS A 190 12.95 50.17 -24.95
N LYS A 191 11.78 49.89 -25.54
CA LYS A 191 10.65 49.28 -24.83
C LYS A 191 10.95 47.82 -24.49
N CYS A 192 10.68 47.41 -23.25
CA CYS A 192 10.76 46.00 -22.84
C CYS A 192 9.54 45.20 -23.34
N THR A 193 9.73 43.95 -23.76
CA THR A 193 8.66 43.07 -24.24
C THR A 193 8.72 41.68 -23.59
N TRP A 194 7.61 40.92 -23.65
CA TRP A 194 7.58 39.51 -23.25
C TRP A 194 8.64 38.65 -23.97
N SER A 195 9.04 39.02 -25.19
CA SER A 195 10.09 38.31 -25.92
C SER A 195 11.49 38.60 -25.39
N ASP A 196 11.74 39.80 -24.83
CA ASP A 196 13.00 40.12 -24.16
C ASP A 196 13.11 39.36 -22.84
N ILE A 197 12.05 39.39 -22.03
CA ILE A 197 11.96 38.68 -20.76
C ILE A 197 12.10 37.17 -20.96
N GLY A 198 11.38 36.59 -21.92
CA GLY A 198 11.47 35.16 -22.25
C GLY A 198 12.86 34.73 -22.74
N ALA A 199 13.57 35.57 -23.48
CA ALA A 199 14.94 35.29 -23.88
C ALA A 199 15.90 35.28 -22.68
N LEU A 200 15.70 36.14 -21.68
CA LEU A 200 16.46 36.11 -20.43
C LEU A 200 16.11 34.88 -19.59
N VAL A 201 14.85 34.47 -19.51
CA VAL A 201 14.42 33.25 -18.77
C VAL A 201 15.02 31.98 -19.39
N GLU A 202 14.98 31.82 -20.71
CA GLU A 202 15.67 30.68 -21.36
C GLU A 202 17.19 30.77 -21.21
N LYS A 203 17.80 31.97 -21.23
CA LYS A 203 19.23 32.12 -20.93
C LYS A 203 19.57 31.62 -19.53
N MET A 204 18.80 32.01 -18.51
CA MET A 204 19.01 31.57 -17.13
C MET A 204 18.86 30.04 -16.99
N LYS A 205 17.88 29.41 -17.65
CA LYS A 205 17.74 27.95 -17.66
C LYS A 205 18.91 27.23 -18.31
N ASN A 206 19.33 27.66 -19.51
CA ASN A 206 20.29 26.91 -20.33
C ASN A 206 21.76 27.21 -19.96
N GLU A 207 22.09 28.43 -19.53
CA GLU A 207 23.46 28.85 -19.16
C GLU A 207 23.69 28.92 -17.64
N TRP A 208 22.63 29.08 -16.83
CA TRP A 208 22.76 29.28 -15.38
C TRP A 208 22.16 28.13 -14.56
N ASN A 209 21.54 27.15 -15.21
CA ASN A 209 20.78 26.06 -14.58
C ASN A 209 19.64 26.58 -13.67
N MET A 210 19.13 27.80 -13.92
CA MET A 210 18.11 28.43 -13.09
C MET A 210 16.74 28.44 -13.76
N LEU A 211 15.71 27.96 -13.06
CA LEU A 211 14.31 28.09 -13.48
C LEU A 211 13.73 29.44 -13.05
N CYS A 212 12.56 29.77 -13.59
CA CYS A 212 11.85 31.01 -13.28
C CYS A 212 10.35 30.78 -13.23
N ILE A 213 9.70 31.30 -12.19
CA ILE A 213 8.25 31.36 -12.04
C ILE A 213 7.80 32.80 -11.78
N THR A 214 6.50 33.07 -11.94
CA THR A 214 5.91 34.38 -11.60
C THR A 214 4.48 34.21 -11.10
N ASP A 215 4.01 35.16 -10.31
CA ASP A 215 2.64 35.21 -9.82
C ASP A 215 1.59 35.31 -10.95
N VAL A 216 0.46 34.63 -10.76
CA VAL A 216 -0.77 34.83 -11.53
C VAL A 216 -1.92 35.29 -10.63
N VAL A 217 -2.44 36.48 -10.92
CA VAL A 217 -3.51 37.13 -10.14
C VAL A 217 -4.85 36.95 -10.84
N TYR A 218 -5.67 36.00 -10.35
CA TYR A 218 -7.01 35.75 -10.89
C TYR A 218 -8.12 36.45 -10.10
N ASN A 219 -7.87 36.85 -8.86
CA ASN A 219 -8.89 37.34 -7.93
C ASN A 219 -9.35 38.78 -8.22
N HIS A 220 -8.45 39.64 -8.72
CA HIS A 220 -8.67 41.07 -8.79
C HIS A 220 -7.92 41.76 -9.95
N THR A 221 -8.27 43.01 -10.22
CA THR A 221 -7.57 43.90 -11.17
C THR A 221 -7.43 45.30 -10.59
N GLY A 222 -6.32 45.97 -10.89
CA GLY A 222 -5.99 47.28 -10.35
C GLY A 222 -6.79 48.44 -10.96
N LYS A 223 -7.09 49.44 -10.13
CA LYS A 223 -7.82 50.64 -10.55
C LYS A 223 -7.03 51.52 -11.52
N ILE A 224 -7.73 52.06 -12.52
CA ILE A 224 -7.25 53.08 -13.47
C ILE A 224 -7.97 54.40 -13.18
N GLY A 225 -7.22 55.51 -13.09
CA GLY A 225 -7.77 56.83 -12.83
C GLY A 225 -6.69 57.92 -12.74
N THR A 226 -7.10 59.18 -12.80
CA THR A 226 -6.22 60.34 -12.63
C THR A 226 -5.82 60.51 -11.16
N LYS A 227 -4.58 60.94 -10.90
CA LYS A 227 -4.08 61.22 -9.55
C LYS A 227 -4.98 62.23 -8.81
N SER A 228 -5.30 61.95 -7.56
CA SER A 228 -5.63 62.98 -6.58
C SER A 228 -4.38 63.82 -6.26
N ASP A 229 -4.59 65.06 -5.83
CA ASP A 229 -3.50 65.99 -5.50
C ASP A 229 -2.81 65.56 -4.18
N PRO A 230 -1.48 65.30 -4.16
CA PRO A 230 -0.77 64.88 -2.95
C PRO A 230 -0.64 65.98 -1.87
N ASN A 231 -1.09 67.21 -2.12
CA ASN A 231 -0.93 68.34 -1.20
C ASN A 231 -1.97 68.42 -0.06
N GLN A 232 -2.99 67.55 0.01
CA GLN A 232 -3.91 67.52 1.15
C GLN A 232 -3.30 66.79 2.36
N HIS A 233 -2.64 67.56 3.23
CA HIS A 233 -2.20 67.10 4.55
C HIS A 233 -3.24 67.36 5.64
N LEU A 234 -3.37 66.41 6.56
CA LEU A 234 -4.24 66.50 7.73
C LEU A 234 -3.69 67.55 8.72
N GLN A 235 -4.22 68.77 8.66
CA GLN A 235 -3.83 69.85 9.57
C GLN A 235 -4.49 69.68 10.94
N ILE A 236 -3.66 69.64 11.99
CA ILE A 236 -4.11 69.79 13.37
C ILE A 236 -4.14 71.29 13.66
N VAL A 237 -5.32 71.84 13.88
CA VAL A 237 -5.49 73.24 14.28
C VAL A 237 -5.26 73.34 15.79
N GLN A 238 -4.08 73.83 16.15
CA GLN A 238 -3.67 74.04 17.53
C GLN A 238 -4.59 75.07 18.22
N ASP A 239 -5.05 74.74 19.43
CA ASP A 239 -5.81 75.67 20.28
C ASP A 239 -4.95 76.92 20.60
N PRO A 240 -5.45 78.15 20.36
CA PRO A 240 -4.69 79.38 20.60
C PRO A 240 -4.22 79.59 22.04
N ASP A 241 -4.94 79.03 23.01
CA ASP A 241 -4.63 79.09 24.44
C ASP A 241 -3.87 77.84 24.94
N TYR A 242 -3.41 76.97 24.03
CA TYR A 242 -2.66 75.74 24.30
C TYR A 242 -3.37 74.74 25.25
N ARG A 243 -4.71 74.74 25.26
CA ARG A 243 -5.52 73.87 26.13
C ARG A 243 -5.40 72.41 25.69
N ARG A 244 -5.08 71.51 26.64
CA ARG A 244 -4.76 70.08 26.40
C ARG A 244 -5.83 69.25 25.68
N PHE A 245 -7.07 69.75 25.58
CA PHE A 245 -8.20 69.12 24.88
C PHE A 245 -8.88 70.07 23.87
N GLY A 246 -8.24 71.17 23.49
CA GLY A 246 -8.81 72.19 22.59
C GLY A 246 -8.43 72.04 21.11
N CYS A 247 -7.34 71.33 20.80
CA CYS A 247 -6.86 71.20 19.43
C CYS A 247 -7.88 70.44 18.57
N THR A 248 -8.20 71.00 17.40
CA THR A 248 -9.21 70.43 16.49
C THR A 248 -8.56 69.80 15.26
N VAL A 249 -9.18 68.75 14.76
CA VAL A 249 -8.84 68.09 13.50
C VAL A 249 -10.08 68.18 12.62
N ASP A 250 -9.91 68.50 11.33
CA ASP A 250 -11.01 68.40 10.37
C ASP A 250 -11.46 66.94 10.30
N MET A 251 -12.63 66.65 10.85
CA MET A 251 -13.15 65.29 10.92
C MET A 251 -13.52 64.71 9.55
N ASN A 252 -13.76 65.53 8.51
CA ASN A 252 -13.99 65.03 7.16
C ASN A 252 -12.67 64.61 6.50
N ILE A 253 -11.60 65.41 6.66
CA ILE A 253 -10.25 65.02 6.23
C ILE A 253 -9.75 63.82 7.04
N ALA A 254 -10.04 63.77 8.34
CA ALA A 254 -9.73 62.61 9.18
C ALA A 254 -10.51 61.36 8.74
N LEU A 255 -11.81 61.46 8.45
CA LEU A 255 -12.59 60.32 7.93
C LEU A 255 -12.06 59.88 6.55
N ALA A 256 -11.67 60.81 5.66
CA ALA A 256 -11.03 60.49 4.39
C ALA A 256 -9.61 59.88 4.52
N THR A 257 -8.93 60.13 5.65
CA THR A 257 -7.57 59.62 5.93
C THR A 257 -7.58 58.30 6.73
N PHE A 258 -8.57 58.11 7.61
CA PHE A 258 -8.67 56.99 8.55
C PHE A 258 -9.81 56.00 8.25
N ILE A 259 -10.69 56.28 7.28
CA ILE A 259 -11.51 55.27 6.58
C ILE A 259 -10.96 55.14 5.16
N PRO A 260 -9.89 54.36 4.93
CA PRO A 260 -9.04 54.56 3.75
C PRO A 260 -9.67 54.08 2.44
N HIS A 261 -10.73 53.27 2.51
CA HIS A 261 -11.24 52.50 1.38
C HIS A 261 -12.78 52.54 1.31
N ARG A 262 -13.31 53.07 0.19
CA ARG A 262 -14.66 52.67 -0.26
C ARG A 262 -14.63 51.16 -0.56
N TYR A 263 -15.74 50.46 -0.35
CA TYR A 263 -15.88 49.03 -0.72
C TYR A 263 -16.18 48.83 -2.21
N PHE A 264 -16.45 49.93 -2.93
CA PHE A 264 -16.80 49.97 -4.34
C PHE A 264 -16.09 51.14 -5.03
N THR A 265 -15.86 51.03 -6.33
CA THR A 265 -15.45 52.16 -7.18
C THR A 265 -16.33 52.23 -8.42
N TYR A 266 -16.59 53.45 -8.87
CA TYR A 266 -17.37 53.77 -10.07
C TYR A 266 -16.67 54.87 -10.89
N PRO A 267 -17.01 55.05 -12.19
CA PRO A 267 -16.39 56.03 -13.08
C PRO A 267 -17.08 57.40 -13.07
N PHE A 268 -18.17 57.56 -12.30
CA PHE A 268 -18.88 58.83 -12.12
C PHE A 268 -18.07 59.79 -11.22
N LYS A 269 -18.50 61.06 -11.16
CA LYS A 269 -18.03 61.97 -10.10
C LYS A 269 -18.52 61.48 -8.74
N ASP A 270 -17.93 61.98 -7.67
CA ASP A 270 -18.48 61.83 -6.33
C ASP A 270 -19.86 62.50 -6.24
N LEU A 271 -20.78 61.82 -5.57
CA LEU A 271 -22.22 62.09 -5.49
C LEU A 271 -22.68 61.94 -4.02
N THR A 272 -23.91 62.37 -3.69
CA THR A 272 -24.48 62.06 -2.37
C THR A 272 -24.93 60.60 -2.29
N VAL A 273 -25.14 60.07 -1.08
CA VAL A 273 -25.57 58.67 -0.87
C VAL A 273 -26.94 58.41 -1.50
N GLU A 274 -27.82 59.40 -1.52
CA GLU A 274 -29.14 59.36 -2.16
C GLU A 274 -29.02 59.31 -3.69
N GLU A 275 -28.06 60.02 -4.26
CA GLU A 275 -27.74 59.99 -5.69
C GLU A 275 -27.08 58.65 -6.10
N GLU A 276 -26.13 58.14 -5.30
CA GLU A 276 -25.54 56.81 -5.47
C GLU A 276 -26.64 55.73 -5.44
N GLN A 277 -27.50 55.74 -4.42
CA GLN A 277 -28.61 54.79 -4.29
C GLN A 277 -29.56 54.88 -5.49
N SER A 278 -29.90 56.09 -5.95
CA SER A 278 -30.71 56.31 -7.14
C SER A 278 -30.08 55.68 -8.40
N MET A 279 -28.74 55.75 -8.54
CA MET A 279 -28.03 55.10 -9.64
C MET A 279 -27.90 53.58 -9.49
N MET A 280 -27.81 53.05 -8.27
CA MET A 280 -27.84 51.59 -8.03
C MET A 280 -29.20 50.95 -8.37
N HIS A 281 -30.28 51.74 -8.40
CA HIS A 281 -31.60 51.30 -8.89
C HIS A 281 -31.76 51.39 -10.43
N GLN A 282 -30.76 51.90 -11.16
CA GLN A 282 -30.75 52.03 -12.63
C GLN A 282 -29.80 50.97 -13.22
N PRO A 283 -30.29 49.90 -13.89
CA PRO A 283 -29.43 48.77 -14.31
C PRO A 283 -28.28 49.14 -15.25
N ASP A 284 -28.45 50.20 -16.04
CA ASP A 284 -27.45 50.81 -16.93
C ASP A 284 -26.33 51.57 -16.20
N LYS A 285 -26.50 51.86 -14.90
CA LYS A 285 -25.52 52.56 -14.05
C LYS A 285 -25.00 51.68 -12.93
N ALA A 286 -25.86 50.86 -12.34
CA ALA A 286 -25.51 49.89 -11.29
C ALA A 286 -24.37 48.94 -11.70
N CYS A 287 -24.28 48.57 -12.98
CA CYS A 287 -23.20 47.74 -13.52
C CYS A 287 -21.80 48.37 -13.43
N TYR A 288 -21.70 49.68 -13.21
CA TYR A 288 -20.43 50.39 -13.01
C TYR A 288 -20.01 50.55 -11.55
N PHE A 289 -20.84 50.13 -10.57
CA PHE A 289 -20.48 50.09 -9.15
C PHE A 289 -19.70 48.80 -8.86
N MET A 290 -18.40 48.82 -9.13
CA MET A 290 -17.53 47.64 -9.06
C MET A 290 -17.04 47.40 -7.63
N ALA A 291 -17.32 46.22 -7.08
CA ALA A 291 -16.87 45.82 -5.75
C ALA A 291 -15.36 45.58 -5.69
N HIS A 292 -14.72 46.00 -4.60
CA HIS A 292 -13.32 45.69 -4.33
C HIS A 292 -13.12 44.26 -3.80
N ASN A 293 -11.93 43.71 -3.98
CA ASN A 293 -11.52 42.45 -3.38
C ASN A 293 -10.97 42.69 -1.96
N GLY A 294 -10.55 41.63 -1.29
CA GLY A 294 -10.08 41.63 0.09
C GLY A 294 -10.08 40.19 0.62
N TRP A 295 -10.01 40.05 1.94
CA TRP A 295 -10.17 38.78 2.64
C TRP A 295 -11.13 38.92 3.82
N VAL A 296 -11.65 37.79 4.31
CA VAL A 296 -12.59 37.69 5.43
C VAL A 296 -12.00 36.73 6.46
N MET A 297 -12.00 37.10 7.73
CA MET A 297 -11.37 36.31 8.78
C MET A 297 -12.21 35.07 9.12
N GLY A 298 -11.70 33.88 8.78
CA GLY A 298 -12.34 32.60 9.11
C GLY A 298 -13.57 32.23 8.26
N ASP A 299 -13.69 32.79 7.05
CA ASP A 299 -14.72 32.40 6.07
C ASP A 299 -14.38 31.07 5.37
N ASP A 300 -15.36 30.47 4.70
CA ASP A 300 -15.20 29.20 3.98
C ASP A 300 -14.41 29.40 2.67
N PRO A 301 -13.18 28.84 2.52
CA PRO A 301 -12.37 29.02 1.31
C PRO A 301 -12.97 28.32 0.06
N LEU A 302 -13.95 27.42 0.22
CA LEU A 302 -14.69 26.84 -0.90
C LEU A 302 -15.82 27.77 -1.39
N ARG A 303 -16.09 28.88 -0.69
CA ARG A 303 -17.17 29.82 -0.98
C ARG A 303 -16.65 31.20 -1.35
N ASN A 304 -17.09 31.70 -2.50
CA ASN A 304 -16.82 33.07 -2.91
C ASN A 304 -17.64 34.08 -2.07
N PHE A 305 -16.97 34.81 -1.18
CA PHE A 305 -17.57 35.81 -0.29
C PHE A 305 -18.37 36.93 -0.98
N ALA A 306 -18.28 37.09 -2.30
CA ALA A 306 -19.08 38.05 -3.08
C ALA A 306 -20.40 37.48 -3.64
N GLU A 307 -20.73 36.21 -3.39
CA GLU A 307 -21.95 35.57 -3.91
C GLU A 307 -23.24 35.94 -3.15
N PRO A 308 -24.41 35.80 -3.80
CA PRO A 308 -25.70 36.00 -3.16
C PRO A 308 -25.83 35.20 -1.85
N GLY A 309 -26.37 35.85 -0.81
CA GLY A 309 -26.52 35.25 0.52
C GLY A 309 -25.22 35.11 1.32
N SER A 310 -24.08 35.63 0.85
CA SER A 310 -22.90 35.85 1.70
C SER A 310 -23.15 36.99 2.70
N ASN A 311 -23.57 38.15 2.17
CA ASN A 311 -23.80 39.42 2.86
C ASN A 311 -22.55 40.07 3.50
N VAL A 312 -21.33 39.54 3.31
CA VAL A 312 -20.05 40.09 3.82
C VAL A 312 -19.89 41.61 3.55
N TYR A 313 -20.19 42.08 2.34
CA TYR A 313 -20.12 43.50 1.98
C TYR A 313 -21.14 44.38 2.75
N LEU A 314 -22.29 43.83 3.13
CA LEU A 314 -23.32 44.52 3.91
C LEU A 314 -23.00 44.50 5.41
N ARG A 315 -22.45 43.40 5.91
CA ARG A 315 -21.99 43.24 7.31
C ARG A 315 -20.65 43.95 7.59
N ARG A 316 -19.94 44.39 6.54
CA ARG A 316 -18.60 45.02 6.58
C ARG A 316 -17.51 44.13 7.20
N GLU A 317 -17.55 42.84 6.86
CA GLU A 317 -16.60 41.83 7.32
C GLU A 317 -15.37 41.69 6.41
N LEU A 318 -15.39 42.33 5.24
CA LEU A 318 -14.29 42.32 4.27
C LEU A 318 -13.18 43.29 4.67
N ILE A 319 -11.97 42.76 4.88
CA ILE A 319 -10.75 43.56 4.93
C ILE A 319 -10.38 43.92 3.49
N CYS A 320 -10.94 45.05 3.05
CA CYS A 320 -11.02 45.52 1.66
C CYS A 320 -9.69 46.07 1.12
N TRP A 321 -9.27 45.62 -0.05
CA TRP A 321 -8.13 46.17 -0.80
C TRP A 321 -8.60 47.30 -1.73
N GLY A 322 -8.53 48.55 -1.24
CA GLY A 322 -9.13 49.71 -1.92
C GLY A 322 -8.54 50.13 -3.26
N ASP A 323 -7.49 49.47 -3.74
CA ASP A 323 -6.88 49.67 -5.06
C ASP A 323 -7.26 48.59 -6.10
N SER A 324 -8.04 47.58 -5.69
CA SER A 324 -8.18 46.30 -6.38
C SER A 324 -9.63 45.84 -6.51
N VAL A 325 -10.16 45.85 -7.73
CA VAL A 325 -11.54 45.45 -8.09
C VAL A 325 -11.64 43.93 -8.19
N LYS A 326 -12.64 43.30 -7.55
CA LYS A 326 -12.85 41.85 -7.59
C LYS A 326 -13.39 41.40 -8.96
N LEU A 327 -12.83 40.31 -9.48
CA LEU A 327 -13.20 39.77 -10.79
C LEU A 327 -14.35 38.75 -10.67
N ARG A 328 -15.41 38.93 -11.46
CA ARG A 328 -16.64 38.11 -11.42
C ARG A 328 -16.78 37.22 -12.65
N TYR A 329 -16.19 36.03 -12.58
CA TYR A 329 -16.17 35.02 -13.65
C TYR A 329 -17.54 34.39 -13.93
N GLY A 330 -18.34 34.14 -12.89
CA GLY A 330 -19.50 33.24 -12.97
C GLY A 330 -19.11 31.77 -12.82
N SER A 331 -20.02 30.86 -13.15
CA SER A 331 -19.81 29.40 -13.05
C SER A 331 -19.14 28.80 -14.28
N LYS A 332 -19.14 29.51 -15.42
CA LYS A 332 -18.64 29.01 -16.71
C LYS A 332 -18.22 30.15 -17.66
N PRO A 333 -17.44 29.87 -18.73
CA PRO A 333 -16.95 30.90 -19.64
C PRO A 333 -18.02 31.81 -20.26
N GLU A 334 -19.22 31.30 -20.53
CA GLU A 334 -20.30 32.07 -21.15
C GLU A 334 -20.87 33.18 -20.24
N ASP A 335 -20.65 33.10 -18.93
CA ASP A 335 -21.20 34.07 -17.96
C ASP A 335 -20.43 35.41 -17.98
N CYS A 336 -19.18 35.40 -18.44
CA CYS A 336 -18.36 36.60 -18.64
C CYS A 336 -17.28 36.39 -19.73
N PRO A 337 -17.64 36.21 -21.02
CA PRO A 337 -16.73 35.68 -22.05
C PRO A 337 -15.43 36.48 -22.22
N TYR A 338 -15.51 37.81 -22.09
CA TYR A 338 -14.34 38.69 -22.15
C TYR A 338 -13.33 38.38 -21.03
N LEU A 339 -13.80 38.27 -19.79
CA LEU A 339 -12.92 38.05 -18.63
C LEU A 339 -12.22 36.68 -18.71
N TRP A 340 -12.96 35.63 -19.06
CA TRP A 340 -12.38 34.30 -19.24
C TRP A 340 -11.36 34.27 -20.39
N ALA A 341 -11.65 34.92 -21.53
CA ALA A 341 -10.72 34.98 -22.65
C ALA A 341 -9.46 35.81 -22.34
N HIS A 342 -9.61 36.95 -21.67
CA HIS A 342 -8.51 37.84 -21.27
C HIS A 342 -7.59 37.16 -20.24
N MET A 343 -8.17 36.56 -19.20
CA MET A 343 -7.41 35.88 -18.14
C MET A 343 -6.76 34.59 -18.63
N LYS A 344 -7.45 33.82 -19.50
CA LYS A 344 -6.80 32.72 -20.22
C LYS A 344 -5.61 33.23 -21.03
N LYS A 345 -5.72 34.39 -21.70
CA LYS A 345 -4.62 34.92 -22.51
C LYS A 345 -3.43 35.41 -21.67
N TYR A 346 -3.69 35.99 -20.51
CA TYR A 346 -2.68 36.26 -19.48
C TYR A 346 -1.98 34.96 -19.08
N THR A 347 -2.72 33.92 -18.68
CA THR A 347 -2.14 32.63 -18.30
C THR A 347 -1.32 31.99 -19.43
N GLU A 348 -1.80 32.03 -20.69
CA GLU A 348 -1.05 31.55 -21.86
C GLU A 348 0.26 32.31 -22.10
N ILE A 349 0.29 33.63 -21.84
CA ILE A 349 1.53 34.43 -21.96
C ILE A 349 2.52 34.04 -20.86
N THR A 350 2.04 33.89 -19.62
CA THR A 350 2.88 33.47 -18.48
C THR A 350 3.46 32.08 -18.72
N ALA A 351 2.63 31.07 -18.99
CA ALA A 351 3.05 29.68 -19.20
C ALA A 351 3.88 29.44 -20.48
N LYS A 352 3.98 30.44 -21.37
CA LYS A 352 4.89 30.43 -22.52
C LYS A 352 6.29 30.95 -22.17
N HIS A 353 6.41 31.78 -21.13
CA HIS A 353 7.64 32.54 -20.81
C HIS A 353 8.23 32.20 -19.44
N PHE A 354 7.53 31.43 -18.61
CA PHE A 354 7.95 30.99 -17.28
C PHE A 354 7.71 29.49 -17.12
N HIS A 355 8.61 28.85 -16.37
CA HIS A 355 8.61 27.40 -16.10
C HIS A 355 7.53 26.96 -15.12
N GLY A 356 6.79 27.91 -14.56
CA GLY A 356 5.78 27.69 -13.54
C GLY A 356 5.12 28.99 -13.10
N VAL A 357 4.14 28.84 -12.21
CA VAL A 357 3.33 29.94 -11.67
C VAL A 357 3.18 29.86 -10.16
N ARG A 358 3.14 31.01 -9.48
CA ARG A 358 2.64 31.14 -8.10
C ARG A 358 1.17 31.58 -8.15
N LEU A 359 0.29 30.83 -7.49
CA LEU A 359 -1.12 31.21 -7.31
C LEU A 359 -1.24 32.15 -6.10
N ASP A 360 -1.31 33.45 -6.39
CA ASP A 360 -1.64 34.51 -5.43
C ASP A 360 -3.00 34.24 -4.78
N ASN A 361 -3.05 34.22 -3.45
CA ASN A 361 -4.24 33.96 -2.65
C ASN A 361 -5.14 32.84 -3.25
N CYS A 362 -4.57 31.64 -3.40
CA CYS A 362 -5.22 30.52 -4.06
C CYS A 362 -6.56 30.15 -3.40
N HIS A 363 -6.62 30.28 -2.07
CA HIS A 363 -7.81 29.99 -1.25
C HIS A 363 -8.99 30.96 -1.47
N SER A 364 -8.80 32.15 -2.05
CA SER A 364 -9.91 33.02 -2.51
C SER A 364 -10.30 32.79 -3.97
N THR A 365 -9.56 31.95 -4.71
CA THR A 365 -9.75 31.72 -6.14
C THR A 365 -10.75 30.58 -6.35
N PRO A 366 -11.88 30.78 -7.04
CA PRO A 366 -12.82 29.70 -7.31
C PRO A 366 -12.17 28.57 -8.12
N ILE A 367 -12.26 27.33 -7.60
CA ILE A 367 -11.50 26.17 -8.12
C ILE A 367 -11.72 25.97 -9.62
N HIS A 368 -12.96 26.06 -10.13
CA HIS A 368 -13.27 25.88 -11.56
C HIS A 368 -12.64 26.94 -12.48
N VAL A 369 -12.34 28.14 -11.95
CA VAL A 369 -11.58 29.17 -12.70
C VAL A 369 -10.12 28.76 -12.76
N ALA A 370 -9.52 28.41 -11.60
CA ALA A 370 -8.12 28.00 -11.54
C ALA A 370 -7.84 26.70 -12.33
N GLU A 371 -8.74 25.72 -12.30
CA GLU A 371 -8.69 24.51 -13.13
C GLU A 371 -8.60 24.86 -14.62
N TYR A 372 -9.49 25.71 -15.12
CA TYR A 372 -9.53 26.10 -16.53
C TYR A 372 -8.27 26.85 -16.97
N MET A 373 -7.75 27.77 -16.14
CA MET A 373 -6.53 28.51 -16.44
C MET A 373 -5.31 27.59 -16.42
N LEU A 374 -5.18 26.70 -15.43
CA LEU A 374 -4.08 25.74 -15.34
C LEU A 374 -4.14 24.67 -16.43
N ASP A 375 -5.34 24.22 -16.85
CA ASP A 375 -5.50 23.32 -17.99
C ASP A 375 -5.13 24.00 -19.32
N ALA A 376 -5.32 25.32 -19.44
CA ALA A 376 -4.80 26.10 -20.57
C ALA A 376 -3.27 26.24 -20.52
N ALA A 377 -2.70 26.45 -19.32
CA ALA A 377 -1.26 26.52 -19.11
C ALA A 377 -0.55 25.19 -19.42
N ARG A 378 -1.05 24.06 -18.89
CA ARG A 378 -0.49 22.72 -19.10
C ARG A 378 -0.56 22.24 -20.55
N LYS A 379 -1.46 22.82 -21.38
CA LYS A 379 -1.50 22.60 -22.83
C LYS A 379 -0.39 23.31 -23.61
N LEU A 380 0.32 24.25 -22.97
CA LEU A 380 1.55 24.87 -23.51
C LEU A 380 2.82 24.25 -22.91
N GLN A 381 2.84 24.00 -21.59
CA GLN A 381 3.93 23.32 -20.89
C GLN A 381 3.34 22.25 -19.96
N ALA A 382 3.43 20.96 -20.33
CA ALA A 382 2.87 19.87 -19.53
C ALA A 382 3.44 19.86 -18.09
N ASP A 383 4.78 19.86 -18.00
CA ASP A 383 5.55 19.93 -16.75
C ASP A 383 5.60 21.35 -16.17
N LEU A 384 4.44 22.01 -16.04
CA LEU A 384 4.29 23.31 -15.39
C LEU A 384 4.45 23.14 -13.87
N PHE A 385 5.43 23.83 -13.28
CA PHE A 385 5.56 23.92 -11.83
C PHE A 385 4.47 24.83 -11.27
N VAL A 386 3.62 24.32 -10.37
CA VAL A 386 2.53 25.12 -9.77
C VAL A 386 2.80 25.27 -8.27
N VAL A 387 3.06 26.49 -7.84
CA VAL A 387 3.18 26.88 -6.43
C VAL A 387 1.88 27.56 -6.00
N ALA A 388 1.40 27.36 -4.78
CA ALA A 388 0.20 28.03 -4.28
C ALA A 388 0.36 28.61 -2.87
N GLU A 389 -0.16 29.82 -2.70
CA GLU A 389 -0.41 30.43 -1.40
C GLU A 389 -1.77 29.92 -0.86
N LEU A 390 -1.72 28.91 0.00
CA LEU A 390 -2.90 28.18 0.45
C LEU A 390 -2.85 27.97 1.96
N PHE A 391 -3.76 28.67 2.66
CA PHE A 391 -3.81 28.76 4.11
C PHE A 391 -5.22 28.46 4.64
N THR A 392 -5.83 27.34 4.24
CA THR A 392 -7.19 26.98 4.70
C THR A 392 -7.26 26.61 6.19
N GLY A 393 -6.10 26.37 6.82
CA GLY A 393 -6.00 25.85 8.19
C GLY A 393 -6.40 24.37 8.34
N ASN A 394 -6.74 23.68 7.25
CA ASN A 394 -7.23 22.30 7.29
C ASN A 394 -6.66 21.48 6.11
N GLU A 395 -5.90 20.43 6.44
CA GLU A 395 -5.23 19.57 5.45
C GLU A 395 -6.20 18.84 4.50
N GLU A 396 -7.42 18.52 4.93
CA GLU A 396 -8.45 17.96 4.03
C GLU A 396 -8.97 19.00 3.03
N LEU A 397 -8.97 20.29 3.38
CA LEU A 397 -9.37 21.37 2.47
C LEU A 397 -8.21 21.73 1.54
N ASP A 398 -6.99 21.84 2.05
CA ASP A 398 -5.79 22.01 1.24
C ASP A 398 -5.68 20.90 0.18
N ASN A 399 -5.93 19.64 0.57
CA ASN A 399 -5.96 18.50 -0.35
C ASN A 399 -7.02 18.62 -1.46
N ILE A 400 -8.17 19.27 -1.24
CA ILE A 400 -9.15 19.50 -2.31
C ILE A 400 -8.57 20.42 -3.39
N PHE A 401 -7.93 21.53 -3.00
CA PHE A 401 -7.26 22.42 -3.96
C PHE A 401 -6.08 21.72 -4.65
N VAL A 402 -5.24 20.99 -3.91
CA VAL A 402 -4.10 20.24 -4.49
C VAL A 402 -4.59 19.18 -5.48
N ASN A 403 -5.62 18.41 -5.12
CA ASN A 403 -6.22 17.38 -5.99
C ASN A 403 -6.91 17.99 -7.22
N SER A 404 -7.70 19.06 -7.12
CA SER A 404 -8.35 19.66 -8.28
C SER A 404 -7.34 20.35 -9.22
N LEU A 405 -6.43 21.15 -8.67
CA LEU A 405 -5.54 22.02 -9.45
C LEU A 405 -4.22 21.34 -9.86
N GLY A 406 -3.85 20.23 -9.22
CA GLY A 406 -2.57 19.55 -9.39
C GLY A 406 -1.40 20.41 -8.92
N ILE A 407 -1.56 21.10 -7.79
CA ILE A 407 -0.53 22.00 -7.23
C ILE A 407 0.72 21.19 -6.89
N THR A 408 1.88 21.63 -7.37
CA THR A 408 3.16 20.98 -7.09
C THR A 408 3.66 21.32 -5.70
N SER A 409 3.61 22.59 -5.28
CA SER A 409 4.10 23.00 -3.95
C SER A 409 3.14 23.95 -3.24
N LEU A 410 2.90 23.71 -1.95
CA LEU A 410 2.24 24.69 -1.08
C LEU A 410 3.27 25.55 -0.37
N ILE A 411 3.06 26.87 -0.34
CA ILE A 411 3.92 27.78 0.42
C ILE A 411 3.70 27.54 1.92
N ARG A 412 4.81 27.46 2.65
CA ARG A 412 4.90 27.33 4.11
C ARG A 412 5.94 28.32 4.61
N GLU A 413 5.74 28.96 5.75
CA GLU A 413 6.54 30.12 6.15
C GLU A 413 7.17 29.93 7.53
N ALA A 414 8.50 29.94 7.63
CA ALA A 414 9.20 29.79 8.91
C ALA A 414 8.87 30.92 9.89
N MET A 415 8.68 32.15 9.39
CA MET A 415 8.27 33.31 10.18
C MET A 415 6.94 33.16 10.92
N THR A 416 6.07 32.20 10.55
CA THR A 416 4.83 31.92 11.31
C THR A 416 5.08 31.20 12.64
N ALA A 417 6.28 30.64 12.85
CA ALA A 417 6.69 30.04 14.10
C ALA A 417 6.97 31.13 15.16
N TYR A 418 6.12 31.19 16.19
CA TYR A 418 6.25 32.10 17.33
C TYR A 418 7.33 31.69 18.34
N ASN A 419 7.96 30.52 18.17
CA ASN A 419 9.16 30.09 18.88
C ASN A 419 9.90 28.97 18.10
N SER A 420 11.11 28.64 18.55
CA SER A 420 11.96 27.60 17.93
C SER A 420 11.43 26.16 18.04
N HIS A 421 10.47 25.87 18.93
CA HIS A 421 9.81 24.56 18.97
C HIS A 421 8.84 24.41 17.80
N GLU A 422 8.05 25.44 17.50
CA GLU A 422 7.16 25.44 16.33
C GLU A 422 7.94 25.45 15.02
N GLU A 423 9.08 26.14 14.96
CA GLU A 423 9.96 26.11 13.79
C GLU A 423 10.53 24.70 13.58
N GLY A 424 11.07 24.09 14.64
CA GLY A 424 11.49 22.68 14.62
C GLY A 424 10.35 21.71 14.28
N ARG A 425 9.10 22.01 14.63
CA ARG A 425 7.92 21.22 14.26
C ARG A 425 7.54 21.35 12.78
N LEU A 426 7.72 22.54 12.18
CA LEU A 426 7.58 22.74 10.73
C LEU A 426 8.69 21.98 9.98
N VAL A 427 9.94 22.13 10.41
CA VAL A 427 11.11 21.45 9.82
C VAL A 427 10.97 19.94 9.92
N TYR A 428 10.55 19.41 11.08
CA TYR A 428 10.27 17.97 11.24
C TYR A 428 9.17 17.48 10.29
N ARG A 429 8.13 18.29 10.03
CA ARG A 429 7.05 17.94 9.10
C ARG A 429 7.50 17.88 7.63
N PHE A 430 8.55 18.61 7.26
CA PHE A 430 9.10 18.66 5.90
C PHE A 430 10.51 18.06 5.80
N GLY A 431 11.01 17.42 6.86
CA GLY A 431 12.36 16.85 6.98
C GLY A 431 12.53 15.46 6.38
N GLY A 432 11.56 15.00 5.57
CA GLY A 432 11.57 13.67 4.96
C GLY A 432 11.26 12.52 5.91
N GLU A 433 11.69 11.31 5.53
CA GLU A 433 11.49 10.09 6.32
C GLU A 433 12.46 10.02 7.52
N PRO A 434 12.04 9.58 8.71
CA PRO A 434 12.90 9.46 9.88
C PRO A 434 14.20 8.66 9.66
N VAL A 435 15.29 9.03 10.33
CA VAL A 435 16.55 8.28 10.27
C VAL A 435 16.35 6.88 10.86
N GLY A 436 16.63 5.85 10.05
CA GLY A 436 16.37 4.45 10.41
C GLY A 436 15.01 3.90 9.94
N SER A 437 14.28 4.63 9.10
CA SER A 437 13.06 4.17 8.41
C SER A 437 13.27 2.86 7.64
N PHE A 438 12.23 2.03 7.59
CA PHE A 438 12.30 0.73 6.92
C PHE A 438 12.42 0.83 5.39
N VAL A 439 13.17 -0.10 4.78
CA VAL A 439 13.29 -0.21 3.32
C VAL A 439 11.97 -0.66 2.70
N GLN A 440 11.36 0.20 1.88
CA GLN A 440 10.07 -0.07 1.25
C GLN A 440 10.23 -0.82 -0.08
N PRO A 441 9.36 -1.81 -0.39
CA PRO A 441 9.44 -2.56 -1.65
C PRO A 441 8.95 -1.74 -2.85
N ARG A 442 9.51 -2.00 -4.04
CA ARG A 442 9.15 -1.29 -5.30
C ARG A 442 7.68 -1.43 -5.70
N LEU A 443 7.11 -2.61 -5.43
CA LEU A 443 5.68 -2.88 -5.52
C LEU A 443 5.13 -2.74 -4.11
N ARG A 444 4.35 -1.68 -3.87
CA ARG A 444 3.74 -1.39 -2.57
C ARG A 444 2.36 -0.73 -2.70
N PRO A 445 1.51 -0.80 -1.65
CA PRO A 445 0.31 0.02 -1.58
C PRO A 445 0.59 1.50 -1.86
N LEU A 446 -0.37 2.15 -2.52
CA LEU A 446 -0.42 3.59 -2.68
C LEU A 446 -0.92 4.21 -1.37
N MET A 447 0.00 4.75 -0.58
CA MET A 447 -0.31 5.43 0.67
C MET A 447 -0.69 6.90 0.41
N PRO A 448 -1.54 7.52 1.24
CA PRO A 448 -1.74 8.97 1.21
C PRO A 448 -0.42 9.72 1.44
N ALA A 449 -0.25 10.84 0.74
CA ALA A 449 0.92 11.71 0.84
C ALA A 449 0.55 13.07 1.47
N ILE A 450 1.53 13.73 2.09
CA ILE A 450 1.43 15.15 2.45
C ILE A 450 1.71 15.98 1.19
N ALA A 451 1.08 17.15 1.05
CA ALA A 451 1.39 18.08 -0.02
C ALA A 451 2.84 18.60 0.11
N HIS A 452 3.66 18.41 -0.93
CA HIS A 452 5.04 18.90 -0.99
C HIS A 452 5.09 20.41 -0.71
N ALA A 453 6.06 20.83 0.11
CA ALA A 453 6.22 22.20 0.54
C ALA A 453 7.17 22.98 -0.39
N LEU A 454 6.89 24.26 -0.56
CA LEU A 454 7.94 25.26 -0.75
C LEU A 454 8.09 25.96 0.60
N PHE A 455 9.08 25.53 1.38
CA PHE A 455 9.32 26.06 2.72
C PHE A 455 10.12 27.36 2.59
N MET A 456 9.39 28.46 2.71
CA MET A 456 9.91 29.81 2.66
C MET A 456 10.45 30.18 4.03
N ASP A 457 11.72 30.52 4.08
CA ASP A 457 12.38 31.07 5.25
C ASP A 457 11.85 32.50 5.55
N ILE A 458 11.53 33.25 4.48
CA ILE A 458 10.69 34.45 4.46
C ILE A 458 9.93 34.62 3.14
N THR A 459 8.66 35.01 3.22
CA THR A 459 7.90 35.56 2.08
C THR A 459 7.92 37.08 2.04
N HIS A 460 7.59 37.65 0.89
CA HIS A 460 7.60 39.10 0.66
C HIS A 460 6.52 39.87 1.45
N ASP A 461 5.57 39.17 2.08
CA ASP A 461 4.52 39.75 2.93
C ASP A 461 4.81 39.63 4.43
N ASN A 462 5.83 38.85 4.84
CA ASN A 462 6.23 38.74 6.24
C ASN A 462 6.91 40.03 6.75
N GLU A 463 6.74 40.33 8.04
CA GLU A 463 7.44 41.44 8.70
C GLU A 463 8.96 41.27 8.64
N CYS A 464 9.69 42.39 8.76
CA CYS A 464 11.15 42.36 8.87
C CYS A 464 11.57 41.52 10.09
N PRO A 465 12.29 40.39 9.93
CA PRO A 465 12.67 39.52 11.05
C PRO A 465 13.66 40.16 12.01
N ILE A 466 14.38 41.20 11.59
CA ILE A 466 15.21 42.02 12.50
C ILE A 466 14.34 42.86 13.45
N GLN A 467 13.07 43.13 13.09
CA GLN A 467 12.06 43.78 13.93
C GLN A 467 11.15 42.76 14.66
N HIS A 468 10.77 41.67 14.00
CA HIS A 468 9.90 40.62 14.55
C HIS A 468 10.65 39.67 15.50
N ARG A 469 11.95 39.45 15.27
CA ARG A 469 12.84 38.57 16.04
C ARG A 469 14.18 39.24 16.35
N SER A 470 15.21 39.05 15.51
CA SER A 470 16.58 39.52 15.71
C SER A 470 17.43 39.32 14.45
N ALA A 471 18.45 40.16 14.25
CA ALA A 471 19.48 39.92 13.22
C ALA A 471 20.39 38.72 13.51
N TYR A 472 20.41 38.20 14.74
CA TYR A 472 21.17 36.99 15.11
C TYR A 472 20.41 35.69 14.86
N ASP A 473 19.09 35.77 14.67
CA ASP A 473 18.23 34.63 14.30
C ASP A 473 18.38 34.27 12.80
N ALA A 474 19.19 35.06 12.09
CA ALA A 474 19.33 35.05 10.65
C ALA A 474 19.85 33.74 10.05
N LEU A 475 21.16 33.55 10.19
CA LEU A 475 21.87 32.35 9.80
C LEU A 475 21.23 31.04 10.33
N PRO A 476 20.79 30.93 11.60
CA PRO A 476 20.22 29.67 12.09
C PRO A 476 18.84 29.32 11.50
N SER A 477 17.86 30.23 11.42
CA SER A 477 16.52 29.86 10.93
C SER A 477 16.53 29.40 9.48
N ALA A 478 17.31 30.08 8.65
CA ALA A 478 17.44 29.75 7.24
C ALA A 478 18.26 28.48 7.02
N MET A 479 19.35 28.24 7.78
CA MET A 479 20.05 26.95 7.78
C MET A 479 19.10 25.80 8.18
N ILE A 480 18.23 26.05 9.16
CA ILE A 480 17.21 25.10 9.62
C ILE A 480 16.15 24.82 8.52
N VAL A 481 15.78 25.82 7.71
CA VAL A 481 14.93 25.63 6.52
C VAL A 481 15.67 24.89 5.39
N SER A 482 16.92 25.28 5.08
CA SER A 482 17.83 24.63 4.11
C SER A 482 18.11 23.15 4.42
N MET A 483 17.87 22.70 5.65
CA MET A 483 18.01 21.30 6.10
C MET A 483 16.70 20.49 6.04
N ALA A 484 15.58 21.08 5.59
CA ALA A 484 14.36 20.33 5.29
C ALA A 484 14.51 19.55 3.97
N CYS A 485 13.85 18.40 3.86
CA CYS A 485 13.82 17.61 2.62
C CYS A 485 12.59 17.97 1.78
N CYS A 486 12.55 19.23 1.33
CA CYS A 486 11.54 19.79 0.44
C CYS A 486 12.14 20.99 -0.31
N ALA A 487 11.45 21.51 -1.33
CA ALA A 487 11.85 22.79 -1.92
C ALA A 487 11.94 23.89 -0.85
N THR A 488 12.99 24.70 -0.90
CA THR A 488 13.19 25.85 -0.01
C THR A 488 13.16 27.15 -0.80
N GLY A 489 12.94 28.26 -0.11
CA GLY A 489 13.06 29.55 -0.78
C GLY A 489 13.01 30.74 0.14
N SER A 490 13.29 31.89 -0.47
CA SER A 490 13.52 33.14 0.22
C SER A 490 13.09 34.36 -0.60
N THR A 491 13.29 35.56 -0.06
CA THR A 491 12.93 36.85 -0.67
C THR A 491 14.13 37.79 -0.68
N LYS A 492 14.60 38.16 -1.88
CA LYS A 492 15.83 38.93 -2.13
C LYS A 492 15.91 40.18 -1.25
N GLY A 493 17.03 40.31 -0.58
CA GLY A 493 17.14 40.99 0.71
C GLY A 493 17.57 39.97 1.78
N TYR A 494 17.15 38.70 1.65
CA TYR A 494 17.58 37.65 2.58
C TYR A 494 19.06 37.37 2.53
N ASP A 495 19.75 37.77 1.47
CA ASP A 495 21.18 37.56 1.29
C ASP A 495 22.03 38.47 2.21
N GLU A 496 21.43 39.53 2.76
CA GLU A 496 22.12 40.80 2.98
C GLU A 496 21.91 41.49 4.34
N LEU A 497 21.24 40.86 5.31
CA LEU A 497 21.02 41.41 6.66
C LEU A 497 20.42 42.83 6.71
N VAL A 498 19.64 43.22 5.69
CA VAL A 498 19.05 44.56 5.60
C VAL A 498 18.09 44.74 6.79
N PRO A 499 18.21 45.80 7.63
CA PRO A 499 17.35 46.03 8.80
C PRO A 499 15.89 46.41 8.46
N HIS A 500 15.50 46.14 7.22
CA HIS A 500 14.19 46.19 6.59
C HIS A 500 14.23 45.13 5.47
N GLN A 501 14.25 43.86 5.92
CA GLN A 501 14.39 42.57 5.22
C GLN A 501 15.74 42.26 4.43
N VAL A 502 16.63 41.25 4.71
CA VAL A 502 16.51 40.03 5.57
C VAL A 502 17.83 39.21 6.12
N TYR A 503 18.47 38.04 5.69
CA TYR A 503 19.39 37.07 6.50
C TYR A 503 20.84 36.35 6.16
N VAL A 504 21.17 35.42 5.18
CA VAL A 504 21.97 34.06 5.28
C VAL A 504 23.31 33.68 4.46
N ASP A 505 23.97 32.46 4.21
CA ASP A 505 24.04 30.94 4.59
C ASP A 505 25.44 30.13 4.38
N GLN A 506 25.49 28.76 4.12
CA GLN A 506 26.63 27.73 4.32
C GLN A 506 27.10 26.79 3.10
N VAL A 507 27.56 25.48 3.01
CA VAL A 507 27.48 24.09 3.68
C VAL A 507 28.74 23.10 3.37
N ASP A 508 28.67 21.72 3.29
CA ASP A 508 29.78 20.64 3.31
C ASP A 508 29.91 19.62 2.07
N GLU A 509 30.34 18.31 1.93
CA GLU A 509 30.52 16.98 2.67
C GLU A 509 31.48 15.90 1.94
N ASP A 510 31.80 14.68 2.50
CA ASP A 510 32.68 13.53 1.99
C ASP A 510 32.48 12.22 2.92
N ILE A 511 32.33 10.86 2.70
CA ILE A 511 32.42 9.73 1.67
C ILE A 511 31.67 8.39 2.12
N VAL A 512 31.13 7.47 1.25
CA VAL A 512 30.39 6.18 1.59
C VAL A 512 30.60 4.93 0.60
N ALA A 513 30.01 3.71 0.84
CA ALA A 513 29.98 2.47 -0.01
C ALA A 513 28.65 1.61 0.04
N VAL A 514 28.35 0.69 -0.94
CA VAL A 514 26.98 0.09 -1.23
C VAL A 514 26.95 -1.39 -1.77
N THR A 515 25.80 -2.11 -1.78
CA THR A 515 25.54 -3.49 -2.36
C THR A 515 24.14 -3.62 -3.04
N ARG A 516 23.87 -4.61 -3.94
CA ARG A 516 22.61 -4.71 -4.73
C ARG A 516 22.10 -6.15 -5.05
N HIS A 517 20.77 -6.32 -5.24
CA HIS A 517 20.09 -7.58 -5.63
C HIS A 517 19.24 -7.44 -6.91
N CYS A 518 19.02 -8.54 -7.65
CA CYS A 518 18.11 -8.62 -8.81
C CYS A 518 16.90 -9.55 -8.55
N PRO A 519 15.68 -9.02 -8.34
CA PRO A 519 14.51 -9.83 -7.97
C PRO A 519 14.06 -10.86 -9.02
N ASN A 520 14.07 -10.51 -10.31
CA ASN A 520 13.47 -11.33 -11.37
C ASN A 520 14.31 -12.56 -11.78
N THR A 521 15.51 -12.74 -11.20
CA THR A 521 16.44 -13.82 -11.54
C THR A 521 17.11 -14.44 -10.30
N HIS A 522 16.72 -14.02 -9.08
CA HIS A 522 17.26 -14.47 -7.79
C HIS A 522 18.81 -14.46 -7.73
N GLN A 523 19.42 -13.36 -8.20
CA GLN A 523 20.88 -13.16 -8.13
C GLN A 523 21.26 -11.97 -7.23
N SER A 524 21.97 -12.30 -6.16
CA SER A 524 22.65 -11.36 -5.24
C SER A 524 24.01 -10.95 -5.78
N VAL A 525 24.33 -9.65 -5.71
CA VAL A 525 25.64 -9.12 -6.11
C VAL A 525 26.18 -8.23 -4.99
N VAL A 526 27.08 -8.80 -4.18
CA VAL A 526 27.94 -8.03 -3.27
C VAL A 526 29.05 -7.41 -4.11
N ALA A 527 29.19 -6.08 -4.04
CA ALA A 527 30.17 -5.33 -4.83
C ALA A 527 30.97 -4.39 -3.91
N VAL A 528 32.19 -4.78 -3.55
CA VAL A 528 33.08 -3.95 -2.74
C VAL A 528 33.75 -2.90 -3.63
N SER A 529 33.14 -1.72 -3.74
CA SER A 529 33.74 -0.58 -4.45
C SER A 529 34.70 0.17 -3.53
N ARG A 530 36.00 0.10 -3.82
CA ARG A 530 37.00 0.98 -3.22
C ARG A 530 37.11 2.27 -4.04
N THR A 531 36.38 3.29 -3.63
CA THR A 531 36.35 4.62 -4.26
C THR A 531 37.69 5.35 -4.12
N ALA A 532 37.95 6.29 -5.04
CA ALA A 532 39.20 7.04 -5.13
C ALA A 532 38.91 8.55 -5.25
N PHE A 533 38.36 9.14 -4.18
CA PHE A 533 37.97 10.56 -4.16
C PHE A 533 39.16 11.54 -4.23
N ARG A 534 40.40 11.07 -4.01
CA ARG A 534 41.63 11.86 -4.14
C ARG A 534 42.74 11.04 -4.83
N ASP A 535 43.63 11.70 -5.57
CA ASP A 535 44.63 11.02 -6.42
C ASP A 535 45.52 10.03 -5.61
N PRO A 536 45.54 8.72 -5.98
CA PRO A 536 46.39 7.71 -5.33
C PRO A 536 47.89 7.97 -5.39
N LYS A 537 48.38 8.86 -6.25
CA LYS A 537 49.80 9.27 -6.31
C LYS A 537 50.16 10.36 -5.31
N THR A 538 49.18 10.99 -4.65
CA THR A 538 49.39 12.13 -3.72
C THR A 538 48.70 11.99 -2.36
N SER A 539 47.74 11.08 -2.20
CA SER A 539 46.97 10.89 -0.96
C SER A 539 47.23 9.53 -0.29
N PHE A 540 47.25 9.50 1.05
CA PHE A 540 47.57 8.29 1.81
C PHE A 540 46.34 7.38 1.99
N TYR A 541 46.38 6.19 1.41
CA TYR A 541 45.36 5.14 1.56
C TYR A 541 45.88 4.00 2.45
N SER A 542 45.05 3.48 3.37
CA SER A 542 45.42 2.29 4.16
C SER A 542 45.75 1.10 3.24
N LYS A 543 46.81 0.35 3.58
CA LYS A 543 47.19 -0.88 2.86
C LYS A 543 46.40 -2.11 3.30
N GLU A 544 45.81 -2.09 4.48
CA GLU A 544 45.10 -3.22 5.06
C GLU A 544 43.63 -3.19 4.67
N VAL A 545 43.18 -4.25 3.99
CA VAL A 545 41.77 -4.57 3.73
C VAL A 545 41.43 -5.79 4.59
N PRO A 546 40.41 -5.74 5.47
CA PRO A 546 40.06 -6.89 6.30
C PRO A 546 39.69 -8.14 5.48
N GLU A 547 40.05 -9.31 6.00
CA GLU A 547 39.67 -10.62 5.46
C GLU A 547 38.14 -10.78 5.40
N MET A 548 37.64 -11.51 4.39
CA MET A 548 36.20 -11.73 4.19
C MET A 548 35.88 -13.22 4.11
N CYS A 549 35.35 -13.78 5.20
CA CYS A 549 34.92 -15.17 5.25
C CYS A 549 33.59 -15.37 4.51
N ILE A 550 33.57 -16.25 3.51
CA ILE A 550 32.36 -16.59 2.74
C ILE A 550 31.87 -18.00 3.16
N PRO A 551 30.65 -18.15 3.70
CA PRO A 551 30.10 -19.46 4.06
C PRO A 551 29.74 -20.30 2.82
N GLY A 552 30.15 -21.57 2.81
CA GLY A 552 29.85 -22.52 1.74
C GLY A 552 30.92 -22.62 0.65
N LYS A 553 30.63 -23.40 -0.40
CA LYS A 553 31.53 -23.63 -1.54
C LYS A 553 31.18 -22.66 -2.67
N ILE A 554 32.16 -21.89 -3.11
CA ILE A 554 32.02 -20.95 -4.25
C ILE A 554 32.21 -21.70 -5.57
N GLU A 555 31.32 -21.47 -6.54
CA GLU A 555 31.33 -22.19 -7.84
C GLU A 555 32.02 -21.41 -8.97
N GLU A 556 31.86 -20.07 -9.00
CA GLU A 556 32.48 -19.17 -9.99
C GLU A 556 32.76 -17.79 -9.37
N VAL A 557 33.70 -17.06 -9.98
CA VAL A 557 33.78 -15.59 -9.86
C VAL A 557 33.09 -15.00 -11.08
N VAL A 558 32.01 -14.25 -10.86
CA VAL A 558 31.14 -13.79 -11.97
C VAL A 558 31.88 -12.80 -12.88
N PHE A 559 32.53 -11.79 -12.29
CA PHE A 559 33.59 -11.03 -12.95
C PHE A 559 34.58 -10.44 -11.94
N GLU A 560 35.79 -10.13 -12.41
CA GLU A 560 36.75 -9.22 -11.77
C GLU A 560 37.10 -8.08 -12.76
N ALA A 561 37.17 -6.85 -12.25
CA ALA A 561 37.52 -5.66 -13.05
C ALA A 561 38.52 -4.77 -12.31
N ARG A 562 39.50 -4.20 -13.02
CA ARG A 562 40.54 -3.30 -12.48
C ARG A 562 41.05 -2.30 -13.52
N THR A 563 41.19 -1.02 -13.13
CA THR A 563 41.84 0.01 -13.97
C THR A 563 43.37 -0.09 -13.94
N ILE A 564 44.03 0.07 -15.09
CA ILE A 564 45.49 -0.05 -15.26
C ILE A 564 46.02 1.09 -16.14
N GLU A 565 47.15 1.68 -15.74
CA GLU A 565 47.86 2.71 -16.52
C GLU A 565 48.80 2.05 -17.55
N ARG A 566 48.70 2.46 -18.82
CA ARG A 566 49.56 1.99 -19.93
C ARG A 566 50.65 3.03 -20.23
N SER A 567 51.88 2.58 -20.43
CA SER A 567 52.97 3.44 -20.90
C SER A 567 52.77 3.77 -22.40
N THR A 568 52.14 4.92 -22.65
CA THR A 568 51.82 5.45 -23.98
C THR A 568 52.03 6.97 -24.01
N SER A 569 51.94 7.59 -25.18
CA SER A 569 52.00 9.06 -25.31
C SER A 569 50.96 9.75 -24.41
N PRO A 570 51.30 10.88 -23.76
CA PRO A 570 50.35 11.63 -22.93
C PRO A 570 49.18 12.13 -23.78
N TYR A 571 48.00 12.25 -23.15
CA TYR A 571 46.78 12.69 -23.82
C TYR A 571 46.98 14.04 -24.52
N LYS A 572 46.64 14.07 -25.80
CA LYS A 572 46.54 15.29 -26.61
C LYS A 572 45.15 15.32 -27.22
N LYS A 573 44.37 16.32 -26.82
CA LYS A 573 43.00 16.53 -27.33
C LYS A 573 43.01 16.65 -28.85
N ASP A 574 42.17 15.86 -29.52
CA ASP A 574 41.91 16.01 -30.95
C ASP A 574 40.92 17.17 -31.17
N GLU A 575 41.13 17.96 -32.23
CA GLU A 575 40.33 19.16 -32.51
C GLU A 575 39.02 18.86 -33.28
N ARG A 576 38.83 17.62 -33.75
CA ARG A 576 37.71 17.21 -34.61
C ARG A 576 36.85 16.13 -34.00
N PHE A 577 37.39 15.35 -33.05
CA PHE A 577 36.68 14.26 -32.37
C PHE A 577 36.95 14.27 -30.86
N ILE A 578 35.97 13.81 -30.07
CA ILE A 578 36.20 13.54 -28.64
C ILE A 578 37.05 12.28 -28.52
N ASN A 579 38.34 12.43 -28.22
CA ASN A 579 39.26 11.33 -27.95
C ASN A 579 39.45 11.10 -26.44
N GLY A 580 39.66 9.84 -26.05
CA GLY A 580 39.89 9.44 -24.65
C GLY A 580 41.36 9.50 -24.22
N LEU A 581 41.61 9.33 -22.92
CA LEU A 581 42.95 9.17 -22.34
C LEU A 581 43.58 7.83 -22.80
N PRO A 582 44.63 7.81 -23.64
CA PRO A 582 45.18 6.57 -24.20
C PRO A 582 45.98 5.75 -23.16
N ASN A 583 46.38 6.39 -22.06
CA ASN A 583 47.20 5.82 -21.00
C ASN A 583 46.40 5.08 -19.93
N PHE A 584 45.08 4.88 -20.06
CA PHE A 584 44.29 4.09 -19.12
C PHE A 584 43.47 3.01 -19.84
N THR A 585 43.34 1.85 -19.20
CA THR A 585 42.53 0.71 -19.66
C THR A 585 41.87 0.04 -18.47
N VAL A 586 40.78 -0.69 -18.70
CA VAL A 586 40.26 -1.66 -17.73
C VAL A 586 40.72 -3.06 -18.16
N GLU A 587 41.23 -3.85 -17.23
CA GLU A 587 41.34 -5.30 -17.33
C GLU A 587 40.05 -5.89 -16.74
N LEU A 588 39.24 -6.52 -17.59
CA LEU A 588 37.97 -7.18 -17.25
C LEU A 588 38.10 -8.68 -17.54
N ARG A 589 37.66 -9.53 -16.61
CA ARG A 589 37.66 -10.99 -16.75
C ARG A 589 36.39 -11.56 -16.13
N GLU A 590 35.68 -12.40 -16.88
CA GLU A 590 34.32 -12.88 -16.57
C GLU A 590 34.29 -14.40 -16.49
N HIS A 591 33.41 -14.97 -15.65
CA HIS A 591 33.19 -16.42 -15.48
C HIS A 591 34.46 -17.25 -15.20
N ILE A 592 35.36 -16.72 -14.35
CA ILE A 592 36.64 -17.39 -14.04
C ILE A 592 36.54 -18.30 -12.82
N GLN A 593 37.34 -19.37 -12.81
CA GLN A 593 37.50 -20.21 -11.63
C GLN A 593 38.37 -19.52 -10.57
N ILE A 594 38.14 -19.79 -9.28
CA ILE A 594 38.81 -19.11 -8.15
C ILE A 594 40.35 -19.13 -8.28
N LYS A 595 40.90 -20.24 -8.79
CA LYS A 595 42.34 -20.46 -8.99
C LYS A 595 42.97 -19.58 -10.09
N GLU A 596 42.15 -18.85 -10.84
CA GLU A 596 42.54 -18.07 -12.01
C GLU A 596 42.34 -16.56 -11.80
N SER A 597 41.77 -16.12 -10.68
CA SER A 597 41.62 -14.70 -10.31
C SER A 597 42.98 -14.04 -10.10
N LYS A 598 43.04 -12.72 -10.36
CA LYS A 598 44.18 -11.86 -10.00
C LYS A 598 43.91 -10.99 -8.77
N ILE A 599 42.64 -10.75 -8.44
CA ILE A 599 42.25 -9.93 -7.28
C ILE A 599 42.26 -10.73 -5.99
N ILE A 600 41.91 -12.03 -6.03
CA ILE A 600 41.85 -12.91 -4.86
C ILE A 600 42.71 -14.17 -4.97
N LYS A 601 43.03 -14.74 -3.81
CA LYS A 601 43.77 -15.99 -3.65
C LYS A 601 43.04 -16.92 -2.67
N GLN A 602 43.06 -18.23 -2.94
CA GLN A 602 42.47 -19.21 -2.03
C GLN A 602 43.38 -19.45 -0.82
N ALA A 603 42.97 -18.96 0.35
CA ALA A 603 43.69 -19.13 1.63
C ALA A 603 43.40 -20.52 2.25
N GLY A 604 43.66 -21.58 1.49
CA GLY A 604 43.48 -22.97 1.92
C GLY A 604 42.02 -23.39 2.09
N THR A 605 41.77 -24.21 3.13
CA THR A 605 40.45 -24.64 3.59
C THR A 605 40.53 -24.82 5.12
N ALA A 606 40.03 -23.85 5.88
CA ALA A 606 40.21 -23.82 7.32
C ALA A 606 39.12 -24.63 8.05
N ILE A 607 39.50 -25.81 8.56
CA ILE A 607 38.67 -26.60 9.48
C ILE A 607 38.85 -26.03 10.90
N LYS A 608 38.11 -24.97 11.24
CA LYS A 608 38.13 -24.32 12.58
C LYS A 608 37.25 -25.04 13.62
N GLY A 609 37.11 -26.35 13.47
CA GLY A 609 36.38 -27.24 14.38
C GLY A 609 35.91 -28.51 13.66
N PRO A 610 35.51 -29.57 14.39
CA PRO A 610 35.34 -30.91 13.85
C PRO A 610 34.19 -31.11 12.82
N ASN A 611 33.47 -30.05 12.42
CA ASN A 611 32.48 -30.05 11.33
C ASN A 611 32.31 -28.65 10.71
N GLU A 612 33.40 -27.90 10.49
CA GLU A 612 33.35 -26.63 9.74
C GLU A 612 33.91 -26.76 8.32
N PHE A 613 33.16 -26.26 7.33
CA PHE A 613 33.59 -26.03 5.95
C PHE A 613 33.47 -24.53 5.62
N VAL A 614 34.55 -23.79 5.86
CA VAL A 614 34.69 -22.37 5.47
C VAL A 614 35.80 -22.26 4.42
N GLN A 615 35.52 -21.51 3.35
CA GLN A 615 36.48 -21.27 2.27
C GLN A 615 37.05 -19.86 2.43
N GLU A 616 38.22 -19.77 3.07
CA GLU A 616 38.91 -18.49 3.33
C GLU A 616 39.55 -17.95 2.04
N ILE A 617 39.41 -16.65 1.82
CA ILE A 617 39.87 -15.95 0.62
C ILE A 617 40.61 -14.67 1.03
N GLU A 618 41.81 -14.51 0.47
CA GLU A 618 42.71 -13.39 0.69
C GLU A 618 42.68 -12.44 -0.53
N PHE A 619 42.62 -11.12 -0.30
CA PHE A 619 42.59 -10.12 -1.37
C PHE A 619 44.01 -9.64 -1.72
N GLU A 620 44.60 -10.23 -2.76
CA GLU A 620 46.00 -9.96 -3.14
C GLU A 620 46.19 -8.66 -3.95
N ASN A 621 45.17 -8.19 -4.70
CA ASN A 621 45.29 -6.99 -5.56
C ASN A 621 44.05 -6.07 -5.61
N LEU A 622 43.33 -5.87 -4.49
CA LEU A 622 42.14 -4.99 -4.45
C LEU A 622 42.50 -3.48 -4.38
N THR A 623 43.03 -2.96 -5.50
CA THR A 623 43.34 -1.52 -5.68
C THR A 623 42.09 -0.65 -5.76
N PRO A 624 42.15 0.67 -5.45
CA PRO A 624 41.05 1.60 -5.72
C PRO A 624 40.59 1.51 -7.19
N GLY A 625 39.27 1.51 -7.42
CA GLY A 625 38.70 1.25 -8.74
C GLY A 625 38.73 -0.22 -9.19
N SER A 626 38.48 -1.16 -8.28
CA SER A 626 38.35 -2.60 -8.59
C SER A 626 37.06 -3.19 -8.00
N VAL A 627 36.51 -4.26 -8.62
CA VAL A 627 35.25 -4.94 -8.21
C VAL A 627 35.36 -6.46 -8.44
N ILE A 628 34.69 -7.27 -7.59
CA ILE A 628 34.59 -8.74 -7.69
C ILE A 628 33.25 -9.26 -7.09
N VAL A 629 32.72 -10.40 -7.58
CA VAL A 629 31.37 -10.93 -7.28
C VAL A 629 31.32 -12.47 -7.20
N PHE A 630 30.48 -13.05 -6.32
CA PHE A 630 30.36 -14.50 -6.04
C PHE A 630 28.92 -15.05 -6.06
N ARG A 631 28.76 -16.39 -6.19
CA ARG A 631 27.49 -17.15 -6.13
C ARG A 631 27.56 -18.27 -5.07
N ILE A 632 26.46 -18.52 -4.34
CA ILE A 632 26.33 -19.55 -3.29
C ILE A 632 24.93 -20.16 -3.35
N ALA A 633 24.79 -21.46 -3.08
CA ALA A 633 23.51 -22.16 -2.89
C ALA A 633 23.59 -23.23 -1.78
N SER A 634 22.50 -23.48 -1.06
CA SER A 634 22.41 -24.56 -0.05
C SER A 634 21.20 -25.47 -0.31
N LYS A 635 21.22 -26.67 0.27
CA LYS A 635 20.19 -27.71 0.10
C LYS A 635 19.44 -27.93 1.41
N LEU A 636 18.54 -27.01 1.74
CA LEU A 636 17.56 -27.17 2.82
C LEU A 636 16.44 -28.12 2.37
N THR A 637 15.87 -28.91 3.29
CA THR A 637 14.64 -29.68 3.08
C THR A 637 13.42 -28.95 3.62
N LEU A 638 12.20 -29.40 3.29
CA LEU A 638 10.96 -28.91 3.93
C LEU A 638 10.98 -28.99 5.47
N ALA A 639 11.68 -29.98 6.06
CA ALA A 639 11.79 -30.11 7.51
C ALA A 639 12.72 -29.04 8.10
N ASP A 640 13.86 -28.76 7.43
CA ASP A 640 14.75 -27.65 7.81
C ASP A 640 14.01 -26.30 7.67
N LEU A 641 13.21 -26.12 6.62
CA LEU A 641 12.41 -24.91 6.40
C LEU A 641 11.37 -24.69 7.50
N ASN A 642 10.72 -25.73 8.02
CA ASN A 642 9.84 -25.61 9.19
C ASN A 642 10.60 -25.09 10.41
N GLN A 643 11.82 -25.59 10.68
CA GLN A 643 12.67 -25.12 11.78
C GLN A 643 13.13 -23.66 11.58
N VAL A 644 13.51 -23.28 10.37
CA VAL A 644 13.99 -21.91 10.06
C VAL A 644 12.83 -20.89 10.08
N LEU A 645 11.67 -21.24 9.51
CA LEU A 645 10.57 -20.30 9.30
C LEU A 645 9.53 -20.30 10.44
N TYR A 646 9.17 -21.45 11.01
CA TYR A 646 8.01 -21.59 11.91
C TYR A 646 8.42 -22.03 13.33
N ARG A 647 8.02 -23.22 13.79
CA ARG A 647 8.04 -23.71 15.19
C ARG A 647 7.31 -22.79 16.17
N CYS A 648 6.14 -23.21 16.65
CA CYS A 648 5.44 -22.53 17.75
C CYS A 648 6.14 -22.78 19.11
N GLU A 649 5.62 -22.20 20.20
CA GLU A 649 6.23 -22.30 21.54
C GLU A 649 6.52 -23.75 21.97
N SER A 650 5.50 -24.62 21.95
CA SER A 650 5.65 -26.01 22.38
C SER A 650 6.58 -26.81 21.47
N GLU A 651 6.54 -26.55 20.17
CA GLU A 651 7.45 -27.14 19.19
C GLU A 651 8.92 -26.75 19.47
N GLU A 652 9.19 -25.47 19.71
CA GLU A 652 10.56 -25.00 19.99
C GLU A 652 11.06 -25.48 21.36
N GLN A 653 10.16 -25.65 22.34
CA GLN A 653 10.45 -26.21 23.67
C GLN A 653 10.81 -27.71 23.65
N GLU A 654 10.20 -28.52 22.78
CA GLU A 654 10.59 -29.93 22.60
C GLU A 654 12.07 -30.06 22.22
N ASP A 655 12.58 -29.14 21.40
CA ASP A 655 14.00 -29.04 21.03
C ASP A 655 14.82 -28.16 21.99
N GLY A 656 14.35 -27.94 23.23
CA GLY A 656 15.07 -27.23 24.30
C GLY A 656 15.15 -25.70 24.17
N GLY A 657 14.30 -25.07 23.36
CA GLY A 657 14.22 -23.63 23.15
C GLY A 657 12.89 -23.00 23.64
N GLY A 658 12.42 -21.99 22.92
CA GLY A 658 11.17 -21.24 23.15
C GLY A 658 11.10 -20.01 22.24
N CYS A 659 9.95 -19.37 22.10
CA CYS A 659 9.76 -18.16 21.28
C CYS A 659 10.35 -16.92 21.98
N TYR A 660 10.83 -15.95 21.19
CA TYR A 660 11.32 -14.70 21.77
C TYR A 660 10.18 -13.87 22.38
N ASN A 661 10.33 -13.48 23.65
CA ASN A 661 9.42 -12.55 24.31
C ASN A 661 9.89 -11.10 24.11
N ILE A 662 9.11 -10.30 23.38
CA ILE A 662 9.43 -8.89 23.16
C ILE A 662 9.00 -8.10 24.41
N PRO A 663 9.93 -7.40 25.11
CA PRO A 663 9.61 -6.63 26.30
C PRO A 663 8.50 -5.61 26.04
N ASN A 664 7.61 -5.44 27.01
CA ASN A 664 6.45 -4.53 26.97
C ASN A 664 5.47 -4.79 25.81
N TRP A 665 5.52 -5.97 25.15
CA TRP A 665 4.61 -6.34 24.07
C TRP A 665 4.04 -7.76 24.24
N SER A 666 4.55 -8.75 23.51
CA SER A 666 4.15 -10.16 23.65
C SER A 666 5.20 -11.13 23.10
N PRO A 667 5.09 -12.44 23.41
CA PRO A 667 5.86 -13.47 22.73
C PRO A 667 5.49 -13.61 21.25
N LEU A 668 6.50 -13.83 20.41
CA LEU A 668 6.30 -14.24 19.02
C LEU A 668 5.46 -15.52 18.96
N LYS A 669 4.61 -15.65 17.93
CA LYS A 669 3.82 -16.88 17.70
C LYS A 669 4.65 -18.04 17.14
N TYR A 670 5.78 -17.71 16.53
CA TYR A 670 6.76 -18.63 15.98
C TYR A 670 8.17 -18.19 16.38
N ALA A 671 9.04 -19.16 16.67
CA ALA A 671 10.45 -18.94 16.95
C ALA A 671 11.26 -18.59 15.68
N GLY A 672 10.82 -19.09 14.53
CA GLY A 672 11.40 -18.84 13.22
C GLY A 672 11.01 -17.51 12.57
N LEU A 673 11.53 -17.28 11.37
CA LEU A 673 11.44 -16.00 10.68
C LEU A 673 10.00 -15.52 10.42
N GLN A 674 9.02 -16.43 10.30
CA GLN A 674 7.60 -16.08 10.19
C GLN A 674 7.13 -15.24 11.38
N GLY A 675 7.56 -15.55 12.61
CA GLY A 675 7.13 -14.85 13.81
C GLY A 675 7.51 -13.38 13.76
N LEU A 676 8.75 -13.10 13.35
CA LEU A 676 9.28 -11.75 13.15
C LEU A 676 8.60 -11.06 11.97
N MET A 677 8.47 -11.76 10.84
CA MET A 677 7.82 -11.24 9.63
C MET A 677 6.34 -10.92 9.85
N SER A 678 5.63 -11.63 10.72
CA SER A 678 4.25 -11.30 11.10
C SER A 678 4.15 -9.97 11.85
N VAL A 679 5.15 -9.60 12.66
CA VAL A 679 5.22 -8.26 13.29
C VAL A 679 5.62 -7.21 12.27
N MET A 680 6.71 -7.46 11.53
CA MET A 680 7.27 -6.53 10.54
C MET A 680 6.28 -6.23 9.41
N ALA A 681 5.37 -7.15 9.06
CA ALA A 681 4.30 -6.92 8.09
C ALA A 681 3.31 -5.80 8.48
N ASP A 682 3.13 -5.51 9.77
CA ASP A 682 2.22 -4.44 10.23
C ASP A 682 2.97 -3.12 10.51
N ILE A 683 4.19 -3.17 11.06
CA ILE A 683 4.98 -1.97 11.37
C ILE A 683 5.72 -1.39 10.16
N ARG A 684 6.17 -2.22 9.20
CA ARG A 684 6.94 -1.75 8.03
C ARG A 684 6.13 -0.82 7.10
N PRO A 685 4.85 -1.11 6.74
CA PRO A 685 4.08 -0.23 5.86
C PRO A 685 3.67 1.10 6.52
N LYS A 686 3.66 1.15 7.86
CA LYS A 686 3.35 2.34 8.67
C LYS A 686 4.60 3.12 9.09
N ASN A 687 5.78 2.59 8.79
CA ASN A 687 7.07 3.06 9.28
C ASN A 687 7.13 3.23 10.83
N ASP A 688 6.52 2.30 11.57
CA ASP A 688 6.41 2.38 13.03
C ASP A 688 7.72 2.02 13.74
N LEU A 689 8.60 3.03 13.80
CA LEU A 689 9.83 3.02 14.59
C LEU A 689 9.58 3.24 16.09
N GLY A 690 8.33 3.40 16.54
CA GLY A 690 7.93 3.49 17.96
C GLY A 690 7.54 2.14 18.58
N HIS A 691 7.34 1.11 17.76
CA HIS A 691 6.94 -0.22 18.24
C HIS A 691 7.98 -0.85 19.20
N PRO A 692 7.58 -1.58 20.26
CA PRO A 692 8.51 -2.22 21.21
C PRO A 692 9.50 -3.22 20.58
N PHE A 693 9.17 -3.76 19.39
CA PHE A 693 10.08 -4.54 18.54
C PHE A 693 11.33 -3.72 18.15
N CYS A 694 11.11 -2.48 17.70
CA CYS A 694 12.16 -1.54 17.31
C CYS A 694 12.97 -1.11 18.54
N ASP A 695 12.31 -0.84 19.67
CA ASP A 695 13.00 -0.53 20.93
C ASP A 695 13.87 -1.67 21.45
N ASN A 696 13.42 -2.92 21.34
CA ASN A 696 14.23 -4.07 21.73
C ASN A 696 15.53 -4.14 20.91
N LEU A 697 15.44 -3.99 19.58
CA LEU A 697 16.59 -3.98 18.66
C LEU A 697 17.52 -2.77 18.85
N ARG A 698 16.97 -1.61 19.22
CA ARG A 698 17.74 -0.42 19.62
C ARG A 698 18.46 -0.63 20.97
N SER A 699 17.80 -1.30 21.91
CA SER A 699 18.27 -1.44 23.30
C SER A 699 19.34 -2.51 23.48
N GLY A 700 19.40 -3.53 22.62
CA GLY A 700 20.43 -4.56 22.73
C GLY A 700 20.33 -5.66 21.67
N ASP A 701 21.31 -6.57 21.70
CA ASP A 701 21.49 -7.59 20.66
C ASP A 701 20.64 -8.85 20.85
N TRP A 702 19.80 -8.92 21.88
CA TRP A 702 19.16 -10.16 22.33
C TRP A 702 18.32 -10.86 21.26
N MET A 703 17.51 -10.12 20.48
CA MET A 703 16.75 -10.69 19.37
C MET A 703 17.65 -11.11 18.20
N ILE A 704 18.71 -10.36 17.93
CA ILE A 704 19.70 -10.61 16.88
C ILE A 704 20.48 -11.90 17.17
N ASP A 705 20.91 -12.06 18.43
CA ASP A 705 21.53 -13.29 18.92
C ASP A 705 20.53 -14.44 19.00
N TYR A 706 19.29 -14.21 19.41
CA TYR A 706 18.25 -15.26 19.44
C TYR A 706 18.08 -15.89 18.05
N VAL A 707 17.82 -15.09 17.02
CA VAL A 707 17.53 -15.56 15.66
C VAL A 707 18.65 -16.41 15.05
N SER A 708 19.90 -16.02 15.29
CA SER A 708 21.05 -16.76 14.79
C SER A 708 21.41 -17.97 15.66
N ASN A 709 21.45 -17.81 16.99
CA ASN A 709 21.88 -18.89 17.89
C ASN A 709 20.83 -20.01 18.02
N ARG A 710 19.50 -19.74 17.88
CA ARG A 710 18.46 -20.80 17.86
C ARG A 710 18.56 -21.76 16.67
N LEU A 711 19.28 -21.36 15.63
CA LEU A 711 19.56 -22.19 14.45
C LEU A 711 20.93 -22.86 14.55
N ILE A 712 21.93 -22.18 15.12
CA ILE A 712 23.26 -22.78 15.42
C ILE A 712 23.16 -23.92 16.43
N SER A 713 22.18 -23.91 17.33
CA SER A 713 21.88 -25.03 18.25
C SER A 713 21.19 -26.23 17.59
N ARG A 714 20.80 -26.13 16.32
CA ARG A 714 20.28 -27.25 15.52
C ARG A 714 21.42 -27.99 14.80
N ALA A 715 21.14 -29.17 14.29
CA ALA A 715 22.07 -29.92 13.46
C ALA A 715 21.86 -29.63 11.96
N GLY A 716 22.82 -30.06 11.13
CA GLY A 716 22.65 -30.07 9.67
C GLY A 716 22.51 -28.68 9.04
N ALA A 717 21.64 -28.56 8.04
CA ALA A 717 21.54 -27.37 7.20
C ALA A 717 21.02 -26.13 7.97
N CYS A 718 20.18 -26.32 8.99
CA CYS A 718 19.76 -25.26 9.91
C CYS A 718 20.94 -24.54 10.59
N ALA A 719 21.97 -25.29 10.99
CA ALA A 719 23.17 -24.73 11.65
C ALA A 719 23.90 -23.75 10.73
N GLU A 720 24.01 -24.06 9.44
CA GLU A 720 24.69 -23.21 8.45
C GLU A 720 23.88 -21.94 8.13
N VAL A 721 22.55 -22.01 8.12
CA VAL A 721 21.68 -20.81 8.04
C VAL A 721 21.89 -19.93 9.28
N GLY A 722 21.95 -20.53 10.47
CA GLY A 722 22.25 -19.81 11.72
C GLY A 722 23.63 -19.14 11.72
N LYS A 723 24.67 -19.84 11.24
CA LYS A 723 26.03 -19.28 11.05
C LYS A 723 26.03 -18.12 10.05
N TRP A 724 25.34 -18.26 8.92
CA TRP A 724 25.22 -17.19 7.92
C TRP A 724 24.52 -15.94 8.49
N LEU A 725 23.38 -16.12 9.20
CA LEU A 725 22.70 -15.04 9.91
C LEU A 725 23.63 -14.37 10.93
N LYS A 726 24.38 -15.17 11.73
CA LYS A 726 25.36 -14.65 12.69
C LYS A 726 26.46 -13.83 12.02
N ALA A 727 26.96 -14.27 10.87
CA ALA A 727 27.97 -13.54 10.10
C ALA A 727 27.45 -12.19 9.58
N MET A 728 26.23 -12.15 9.02
CA MET A 728 25.59 -10.89 8.63
C MET A 728 25.37 -9.98 9.85
N PHE A 729 24.90 -10.55 10.96
CA PHE A 729 24.63 -9.82 12.19
C PHE A 729 25.89 -9.25 12.87
N VAL A 730 27.08 -9.85 12.70
CA VAL A 730 28.35 -9.25 13.19
C VAL A 730 28.63 -7.87 12.59
N TYR A 731 28.08 -7.55 11.40
CA TYR A 731 28.12 -6.21 10.83
C TYR A 731 26.96 -5.34 11.35
N LEU A 732 25.75 -5.91 11.44
CA LEU A 732 24.58 -5.21 12.00
C LEU A 732 24.81 -4.67 13.41
N LYS A 733 25.51 -5.41 14.29
CA LYS A 733 25.82 -4.95 15.66
C LYS A 733 26.81 -3.79 15.74
N LYS A 734 27.44 -3.40 14.61
CA LYS A 734 28.44 -2.32 14.53
C LYS A 734 27.88 -1.00 14.02
N ILE A 735 26.67 -0.99 13.43
CA ILE A 735 26.04 0.26 12.98
C ILE A 735 25.35 0.98 14.17
N PRO A 736 25.11 2.30 14.10
CA PRO A 736 24.40 3.03 15.13
C PRO A 736 23.05 2.39 15.49
N ARG A 737 22.76 2.26 16.80
CA ARG A 737 21.61 1.49 17.31
C ARG A 737 20.27 1.88 16.69
N TYR A 738 20.06 3.16 16.38
CA TYR A 738 18.82 3.65 15.75
C TYR A 738 18.60 3.13 14.31
N LEU A 739 19.64 2.71 13.59
CA LEU A 739 19.52 2.10 12.26
C LEU A 739 19.23 0.60 12.29
N ILE A 740 19.51 -0.09 13.40
CA ILE A 740 19.42 -1.55 13.48
C ILE A 740 18.05 -2.12 13.06
N PRO A 741 16.88 -1.56 13.44
CA PRO A 741 15.59 -2.09 13.01
C PRO A 741 15.44 -2.22 11.49
N CYS A 742 15.86 -1.19 10.73
CA CYS A 742 15.80 -1.18 9.27
C CYS A 742 16.75 -2.20 8.63
N TYR A 743 18.01 -2.27 9.07
CA TYR A 743 18.98 -3.21 8.49
C TYR A 743 18.73 -4.66 8.94
N PHE A 744 18.14 -4.88 10.12
CA PHE A 744 17.65 -6.19 10.56
C PHE A 744 16.51 -6.68 9.66
N ASP A 745 15.51 -5.83 9.43
CA ASP A 745 14.40 -6.10 8.52
C ASP A 745 14.89 -6.43 7.09
N ALA A 746 15.80 -5.63 6.53
CA ALA A 746 16.36 -5.88 5.21
C ALA A 746 17.08 -7.24 5.07
N ILE A 747 17.85 -7.65 6.10
CA ILE A 747 18.50 -8.98 6.15
C ILE A 747 17.44 -10.10 6.23
N LEU A 748 16.44 -9.94 7.09
CA LEU A 748 15.42 -10.96 7.31
C LEU A 748 14.46 -11.13 6.13
N VAL A 749 14.07 -10.04 5.46
CA VAL A 749 13.26 -10.09 4.23
C VAL A 749 13.97 -10.91 3.15
N GLY A 750 15.23 -10.60 2.87
CA GLY A 750 16.00 -11.32 1.83
C GLY A 750 16.20 -12.81 2.13
N ALA A 751 16.41 -13.16 3.41
CA ALA A 751 16.44 -14.55 3.83
C ALA A 751 15.06 -15.22 3.68
N TYR A 752 14.01 -14.61 4.24
CA TYR A 752 12.66 -15.15 4.29
C TYR A 752 12.05 -15.40 2.91
N THR A 753 12.16 -14.46 1.96
CA THR A 753 11.63 -14.66 0.60
C THR A 753 12.32 -15.83 -0.11
N THR A 754 13.66 -15.88 -0.03
CA THR A 754 14.46 -16.95 -0.63
C THR A 754 14.09 -18.33 -0.05
N LEU A 755 13.78 -18.40 1.24
CA LEU A 755 13.37 -19.62 1.92
C LEU A 755 11.94 -20.07 1.53
N LEU A 756 11.02 -19.12 1.28
CA LEU A 756 9.69 -19.44 0.75
C LEU A 756 9.76 -20.01 -0.67
N ASP A 757 10.56 -19.40 -1.55
CA ASP A 757 10.75 -19.88 -2.93
C ASP A 757 11.29 -21.33 -2.94
N VAL A 758 12.30 -21.61 -2.10
CA VAL A 758 12.87 -22.95 -1.91
C VAL A 758 11.85 -23.94 -1.33
N GLY A 759 10.94 -23.50 -0.48
CA GLY A 759 9.84 -24.32 0.05
C GLY A 759 8.79 -24.68 -0.99
N TRP A 760 8.37 -23.71 -1.80
CA TRP A 760 7.41 -23.89 -2.90
C TRP A 760 7.89 -24.96 -3.89
N HIS A 761 9.17 -24.96 -4.23
CA HIS A 761 9.77 -25.93 -5.16
C HIS A 761 9.96 -27.36 -4.63
N GLN A 762 9.64 -27.65 -3.36
CA GLN A 762 9.90 -28.97 -2.74
C GLN A 762 8.64 -29.78 -2.34
N MET A 763 7.43 -29.25 -2.54
CA MET A 763 6.21 -29.87 -2.01
C MET A 763 5.79 -31.14 -2.78
N SER A 764 6.08 -32.34 -2.27
CA SER A 764 5.16 -33.51 -2.25
C SER A 764 5.79 -34.86 -1.80
N ARG A 765 4.92 -35.87 -1.61
CA ARG A 765 5.14 -37.34 -1.57
C ARG A 765 5.41 -38.05 -0.23
N ASN A 766 6.23 -37.54 0.69
CA ASN A 766 6.73 -38.40 1.79
C ASN A 766 5.71 -38.80 2.89
N ILE A 767 4.69 -37.99 3.18
CA ILE A 767 3.76 -38.20 4.32
C ILE A 767 2.93 -39.49 4.16
N ILE A 768 2.52 -39.79 2.93
CA ILE A 768 1.69 -40.94 2.54
C ILE A 768 2.33 -42.26 3.01
N LEU A 769 3.63 -42.43 2.78
CA LEU A 769 4.35 -43.67 3.13
C LEU A 769 4.53 -43.85 4.65
N ALA A 770 4.52 -42.77 5.44
CA ALA A 770 4.70 -42.83 6.89
C ALA A 770 3.48 -43.46 7.61
N PHE A 771 2.27 -43.09 7.20
CA PHE A 771 1.05 -43.78 7.66
C PHE A 771 0.99 -45.20 7.09
N GLY A 772 1.53 -45.44 5.89
CA GLY A 772 1.64 -46.76 5.26
C GLY A 772 2.24 -47.86 6.14
N GLY A 773 3.29 -47.56 6.90
CA GLY A 773 3.91 -48.51 7.83
C GLY A 773 3.05 -48.92 9.04
N THR A 774 1.88 -48.31 9.24
CA THR A 774 1.03 -48.49 10.44
C THR A 774 -0.29 -49.23 10.20
N LEU A 775 -0.48 -49.83 9.03
CA LEU A 775 -1.61 -50.72 8.75
C LEU A 775 -1.69 -51.88 9.75
N ARG A 776 -2.86 -52.04 10.37
CA ARG A 776 -3.29 -53.17 11.21
C ARG A 776 -4.77 -53.45 10.88
N HIS A 777 -5.39 -54.59 11.18
CA HIS A 777 -6.85 -54.94 11.16
C HIS A 777 -8.00 -54.36 10.23
N GLY A 778 -8.16 -53.06 9.90
CA GLY A 778 -9.43 -52.40 9.36
C GLY A 778 -9.54 -50.84 9.09
N LEU A 779 -9.77 -49.97 10.12
CA LEU A 779 -9.91 -48.44 10.21
C LEU A 779 -8.64 -47.56 10.63
N ILE A 780 -8.31 -46.80 11.72
CA ILE A 780 -6.84 -46.37 11.94
C ILE A 780 -6.48 -45.78 13.31
N PRO A 781 -5.16 -45.56 13.60
CA PRO A 781 -4.74 -44.74 14.69
C PRO A 781 -4.83 -43.26 14.35
N ASN A 782 -5.81 -42.63 14.99
CA ASN A 782 -5.99 -41.17 15.00
C ASN A 782 -4.70 -40.45 15.45
N LEU A 783 -3.95 -41.10 16.36
CA LEU A 783 -2.64 -40.68 16.84
C LEU A 783 -1.56 -41.61 16.28
N LEU A 784 -0.68 -41.12 15.38
CA LEU A 784 0.37 -41.90 14.74
C LEU A 784 1.44 -42.42 15.73
N GLY A 785 1.77 -41.66 16.77
CA GLY A 785 2.70 -42.08 17.84
C GLY A 785 4.07 -42.55 17.35
N GLN A 786 4.65 -41.83 16.39
CA GLN A 786 5.90 -42.19 15.67
C GLN A 786 5.89 -43.63 15.08
N GLY A 787 4.72 -44.18 14.78
CA GLY A 787 4.54 -45.57 14.31
C GLY A 787 4.71 -46.65 15.38
N THR A 788 5.12 -46.31 16.61
CA THR A 788 5.39 -47.26 17.69
C THR A 788 4.24 -47.36 18.70
N HIS A 789 3.54 -46.26 18.97
CA HIS A 789 2.49 -46.15 20.00
C HIS A 789 1.13 -45.73 19.43
N ALA A 790 0.85 -46.16 18.19
CA ALA A 790 -0.28 -45.64 17.43
C ALA A 790 -1.66 -46.04 18.02
N ARG A 791 -2.58 -45.08 18.21
CA ARG A 791 -3.86 -45.29 18.93
C ARG A 791 -5.09 -45.38 18.03
N TYR A 792 -5.56 -46.61 17.84
CA TYR A 792 -6.62 -47.00 16.90
C TYR A 792 -8.05 -46.70 17.40
N ASN A 793 -8.55 -45.48 17.17
CA ASN A 793 -9.86 -45.04 17.67
C ASN A 793 -10.69 -44.10 16.77
N CYS A 794 -10.39 -43.95 15.47
CA CYS A 794 -11.30 -43.33 14.48
C CYS A 794 -11.81 -44.34 13.41
N ARG A 795 -13.05 -44.19 12.90
CA ARG A 795 -13.64 -45.08 11.86
C ARG A 795 -13.70 -44.45 10.48
N ASP A 796 -13.77 -43.13 10.41
CA ASP A 796 -13.86 -42.32 9.20
C ASP A 796 -12.57 -42.32 8.39
N ALA A 797 -11.41 -42.26 9.05
CA ALA A 797 -10.16 -41.99 8.35
C ALA A 797 -9.75 -43.07 7.32
N VAL A 798 -10.27 -44.30 7.33
CA VAL A 798 -10.03 -45.27 6.22
C VAL A 798 -10.58 -44.77 4.92
N TRP A 799 -11.68 -44.05 5.02
CA TRP A 799 -12.29 -43.40 3.89
C TRP A 799 -11.51 -42.12 3.53
N TRP A 800 -10.84 -41.46 4.50
CA TRP A 800 -9.89 -40.37 4.22
C TRP A 800 -8.56 -40.80 3.57
N TRP A 801 -7.98 -41.98 3.85
CA TRP A 801 -6.81 -42.45 3.10
C TRP A 801 -7.16 -43.27 1.85
N LEU A 802 -8.28 -44.00 1.82
CA LEU A 802 -8.87 -44.51 0.57
C LEU A 802 -9.16 -43.37 -0.43
N GLN A 803 -9.30 -42.14 0.05
CA GLN A 803 -9.37 -40.94 -0.77
C GLN A 803 -8.00 -40.41 -1.27
N CYS A 804 -6.91 -41.18 -1.13
CA CYS A 804 -5.55 -40.85 -1.61
C CYS A 804 -4.75 -42.00 -2.27
N ILE A 805 -5.16 -43.26 -2.18
CA ILE A 805 -4.30 -44.41 -2.54
C ILE A 805 -4.07 -44.54 -4.05
N GLN A 806 -2.94 -45.01 -4.56
CA GLN A 806 -1.65 -45.38 -3.94
C GLN A 806 -1.70 -46.70 -3.10
N ASP A 807 -1.08 -46.99 -1.94
CA ASP A 807 -0.73 -46.30 -0.68
C ASP A 807 -1.91 -45.70 0.12
N TYR A 808 -2.63 -46.37 1.05
CA TYR A 808 -2.96 -47.79 1.36
C TYR A 808 -4.00 -47.93 2.54
N CYS A 809 -3.81 -48.77 3.59
CA CYS A 809 -4.87 -49.27 4.51
C CYS A 809 -4.56 -49.24 6.06
N PHE A 810 -5.49 -49.74 6.90
CA PHE A 810 -6.11 -49.03 8.06
C PHE A 810 -6.61 -50.03 9.24
N ASN A 811 -6.80 -49.78 10.63
CA ASN A 811 -7.50 -50.51 11.85
C ASN A 811 -8.60 -49.84 12.82
N ILE A 812 -9.86 -50.39 12.96
CA ILE A 812 -10.89 -50.58 14.07
C ILE A 812 -12.08 -51.43 13.49
N LEU A 813 -13.13 -51.77 14.27
CA LEU A 813 -14.29 -52.60 13.90
C LEU A 813 -15.46 -51.81 13.25
N ALA A 814 -15.87 -52.26 12.06
CA ALA A 814 -17.03 -51.80 11.28
C ALA A 814 -17.54 -52.94 10.36
N GLY A 815 -18.58 -52.70 9.56
CA GLY A 815 -19.16 -53.66 8.63
C GLY A 815 -19.78 -53.02 7.39
N VAL A 816 -20.32 -53.87 6.50
CA VAL A 816 -21.04 -53.46 5.28
C VAL A 816 -22.41 -54.12 5.28
N ASP A 817 -23.47 -53.33 5.07
CA ASP A 817 -24.83 -53.83 4.94
C ASP A 817 -25.02 -54.55 3.61
N ARG A 818 -25.67 -55.73 3.64
CA ARG A 818 -25.75 -56.62 2.48
C ARG A 818 -26.83 -56.25 1.47
N GLU A 819 -27.85 -55.50 1.88
CA GLU A 819 -28.92 -55.05 0.96
C GLU A 819 -28.42 -53.83 0.18
N THR A 820 -28.08 -52.78 0.92
CA THR A 820 -27.73 -51.43 0.43
C THR A 820 -26.28 -51.28 -0.02
N GLY A 821 -25.35 -52.10 0.49
CA GLY A 821 -23.92 -51.91 0.31
C GLY A 821 -23.31 -50.79 1.15
N PHE A 822 -24.06 -50.16 2.06
CA PHE A 822 -23.54 -49.08 2.90
C PHE A 822 -22.54 -49.60 3.96
N VAL A 823 -21.48 -48.83 4.22
CA VAL A 823 -20.60 -49.07 5.38
C VAL A 823 -21.28 -48.57 6.64
N PHE A 824 -21.30 -49.39 7.69
CA PHE A 824 -21.87 -49.05 9.00
C PHE A 824 -20.94 -49.41 10.15
N GLY A 825 -21.11 -48.81 11.32
CA GLY A 825 -20.41 -49.22 12.53
C GLY A 825 -20.61 -48.31 13.73
N GLY A 826 -19.85 -48.57 14.80
CA GLY A 826 -19.98 -47.87 16.08
C GLY A 826 -21.22 -48.32 16.87
N ASN A 827 -21.62 -47.48 17.83
CA ASN A 827 -22.85 -47.55 18.62
C ASN A 827 -23.01 -46.21 19.37
N ARG A 828 -24.12 -46.04 20.10
CA ARG A 828 -24.42 -44.86 20.96
C ARG A 828 -23.38 -44.46 22.03
N PHE A 829 -22.30 -45.22 22.22
CA PHE A 829 -21.20 -44.91 23.15
C PHE A 829 -19.87 -44.68 22.42
N ASN A 830 -19.88 -44.47 21.09
CA ASN A 830 -18.66 -44.31 20.28
C ASN A 830 -18.67 -43.05 19.41
N CYS A 831 -17.61 -42.24 19.58
CA CYS A 831 -17.21 -41.18 18.68
C CYS A 831 -16.30 -41.76 17.58
N GLY A 832 -16.88 -42.11 16.42
CA GLY A 832 -16.14 -42.80 15.35
C GLY A 832 -15.92 -41.98 14.07
N THR A 833 -16.46 -40.76 14.02
CA THR A 833 -16.32 -39.81 12.92
C THR A 833 -15.79 -38.50 13.48
N TRP A 834 -15.20 -37.65 12.64
CA TRP A 834 -14.62 -36.34 12.99
C TRP A 834 -15.44 -35.50 13.99
N MET A 835 -16.76 -35.61 13.97
CA MET A 835 -17.64 -35.18 15.07
C MET A 835 -17.46 -36.08 16.30
N ASP A 836 -16.32 -35.96 16.98
CA ASP A 836 -15.74 -36.99 17.85
C ASP A 836 -15.73 -36.67 19.37
N LYS A 837 -16.32 -35.55 19.81
CA LYS A 837 -16.26 -35.12 21.21
C LYS A 837 -16.91 -36.13 22.16
N MET A 838 -16.10 -36.69 23.05
CA MET A 838 -16.54 -37.45 24.21
C MET A 838 -16.83 -36.48 25.38
N GLY A 839 -17.88 -36.71 26.15
CA GLY A 839 -18.16 -35.96 27.36
C GLY A 839 -17.20 -36.31 28.49
N GLU A 840 -16.91 -35.33 29.34
CA GLU A 840 -15.85 -35.41 30.36
C GLU A 840 -16.29 -34.89 31.75
N SER A 841 -17.44 -34.20 31.85
CA SER A 841 -17.92 -33.62 33.12
C SER A 841 -18.61 -34.67 33.99
N ASP A 842 -18.02 -34.97 35.15
CA ASP A 842 -18.72 -35.67 36.25
C ASP A 842 -19.92 -34.83 36.76
N ARG A 843 -19.76 -33.50 36.81
CA ARG A 843 -20.74 -32.55 37.35
C ARG A 843 -22.02 -32.51 36.53
N ALA A 844 -21.90 -32.34 35.22
CA ALA A 844 -23.04 -32.37 34.30
C ALA A 844 -23.50 -33.78 33.94
N HIS A 845 -22.88 -34.82 34.51
CA HIS A 845 -23.15 -36.23 34.25
C HIS A 845 -23.04 -36.65 32.76
N ASN A 846 -22.22 -35.94 31.98
CA ASN A 846 -21.98 -36.24 30.56
C ASN A 846 -20.72 -37.10 30.30
N LYS A 847 -19.91 -37.33 31.34
CA LYS A 847 -18.65 -38.10 31.27
C LYS A 847 -18.81 -39.50 30.68
N GLY A 848 -18.01 -39.80 29.65
CA GLY A 848 -18.03 -41.09 28.95
C GLY A 848 -19.22 -41.29 28.01
N ILE A 849 -20.07 -40.27 27.82
CA ILE A 849 -21.12 -40.25 26.80
C ILE A 849 -20.64 -39.44 25.59
N PRO A 850 -20.72 -39.96 24.36
CA PRO A 850 -20.39 -39.19 23.16
C PRO A 850 -21.42 -38.06 22.95
N ALA A 851 -20.96 -36.87 22.57
CA ALA A 851 -21.86 -35.76 22.23
C ALA A 851 -22.56 -35.97 20.88
N THR A 852 -21.83 -36.53 19.92
CA THR A 852 -22.27 -36.75 18.53
C THR A 852 -22.01 -38.21 18.10
N PRO A 853 -22.70 -39.20 18.69
CA PRO A 853 -22.60 -40.61 18.26
C PRO A 853 -23.22 -40.80 16.88
N ARG A 854 -22.39 -40.69 15.84
CA ARG A 854 -22.76 -40.94 14.44
C ARG A 854 -22.52 -42.41 14.09
N ASP A 855 -23.26 -43.29 14.75
CA ASP A 855 -23.27 -44.73 14.48
C ASP A 855 -24.27 -45.09 13.38
N GLY A 856 -24.32 -46.36 12.99
CA GLY A 856 -24.96 -46.75 11.73
C GLY A 856 -24.12 -46.30 10.52
N SER A 857 -24.78 -45.85 9.46
CA SER A 857 -24.13 -45.43 8.19
C SER A 857 -24.06 -43.90 8.09
N ALA A 858 -22.91 -43.31 8.42
CA ALA A 858 -22.68 -41.85 8.28
C ALA A 858 -22.55 -41.44 6.79
N VAL A 859 -23.15 -40.30 6.42
CA VAL A 859 -23.34 -39.90 5.01
C VAL A 859 -22.02 -39.75 4.23
N GLU A 860 -20.99 -39.15 4.85
CA GLU A 860 -19.67 -38.96 4.23
C GLU A 860 -18.93 -40.28 4.04
N ILE A 861 -19.07 -41.22 4.99
CA ILE A 861 -18.46 -42.56 4.92
C ILE A 861 -19.06 -43.35 3.75
N VAL A 862 -20.38 -43.27 3.52
CA VAL A 862 -21.02 -43.94 2.38
C VAL A 862 -20.61 -43.30 1.05
N GLY A 863 -20.48 -41.96 1.00
CA GLY A 863 -19.98 -41.25 -0.19
C GLY A 863 -18.52 -41.59 -0.54
N LEU A 864 -17.63 -41.57 0.45
CA LEU A 864 -16.23 -41.95 0.27
C LEU A 864 -16.09 -43.44 -0.10
N CYS A 865 -16.89 -44.33 0.51
CA CYS A 865 -16.95 -45.74 0.11
C CYS A 865 -17.38 -45.89 -1.36
N LYS A 866 -18.40 -45.15 -1.82
CA LYS A 866 -18.79 -45.12 -3.24
C LYS A 866 -17.65 -44.66 -4.15
N SER A 867 -16.94 -43.59 -3.76
CA SER A 867 -15.78 -43.06 -4.50
C SER A 867 -14.69 -44.12 -4.67
N ALA A 868 -14.31 -44.79 -3.57
CA ALA A 868 -13.30 -45.84 -3.57
C ALA A 868 -13.72 -47.10 -4.35
N VAL A 869 -14.97 -47.57 -4.19
CA VAL A 869 -15.48 -48.76 -4.90
C VAL A 869 -15.62 -48.50 -6.41
N ARG A 870 -16.01 -47.29 -6.83
CA ARG A 870 -15.94 -46.82 -8.23
C ARG A 870 -14.52 -46.87 -8.76
N TRP A 871 -13.57 -46.30 -8.03
CA TRP A 871 -12.17 -46.23 -8.44
C TRP A 871 -11.52 -47.63 -8.57
N LEU A 872 -11.75 -48.53 -7.60
CA LEU A 872 -11.29 -49.92 -7.67
C LEU A 872 -11.93 -50.70 -8.83
N LEU A 873 -13.21 -50.44 -9.13
CA LEU A 873 -13.89 -51.00 -10.31
C LEU A 873 -13.23 -50.54 -11.62
N ASP A 874 -12.88 -49.26 -11.74
CA ASP A 874 -12.25 -48.73 -12.94
C ASP A 874 -10.78 -49.20 -13.09
N LEU A 875 -10.00 -49.28 -12.01
CA LEU A 875 -8.66 -49.91 -12.06
C LEU A 875 -8.74 -51.40 -12.44
N SER A 876 -9.71 -52.12 -11.88
CA SER A 876 -9.93 -53.54 -12.20
C SER A 876 -10.27 -53.73 -13.69
N ARG A 877 -11.17 -52.89 -14.23
CA ARG A 877 -11.52 -52.86 -15.67
C ARG A 877 -10.34 -52.53 -16.59
N LYS A 878 -9.33 -51.79 -16.11
CA LYS A 878 -8.09 -51.49 -16.85
C LYS A 878 -6.99 -52.55 -16.68
N ASN A 879 -7.17 -53.53 -15.79
CA ASN A 879 -6.10 -54.43 -15.28
C ASN A 879 -4.98 -53.71 -14.51
N GLU A 880 -5.24 -52.49 -14.00
CA GLU A 880 -4.33 -51.75 -13.11
C GLU A 880 -4.42 -52.25 -11.65
N TYR A 881 -5.49 -52.99 -11.30
CA TYR A 881 -5.68 -53.63 -9.99
C TYR A 881 -6.12 -55.10 -10.15
N PRO A 882 -5.46 -56.07 -9.49
CA PRO A 882 -5.62 -57.51 -9.80
C PRO A 882 -6.87 -58.16 -9.21
N PHE A 883 -7.66 -57.45 -8.41
CA PHE A 883 -8.89 -57.96 -7.79
C PHE A 883 -10.13 -57.34 -8.46
N ASN A 884 -11.21 -58.12 -8.60
CA ASN A 884 -12.49 -57.70 -9.18
C ASN A 884 -13.64 -57.58 -8.15
N GLY A 885 -13.34 -57.85 -6.88
CA GLY A 885 -14.30 -57.89 -5.79
C GLY A 885 -13.65 -58.32 -4.48
N VAL A 886 -14.48 -58.49 -3.45
CA VAL A 886 -14.08 -58.90 -2.11
C VAL A 886 -14.72 -60.25 -1.78
N THR A 887 -13.90 -61.24 -1.45
CA THR A 887 -14.35 -62.57 -0.98
C THR A 887 -14.26 -62.65 0.54
N ILE A 888 -15.38 -62.96 1.19
CA ILE A 888 -15.48 -63.09 2.64
C ILE A 888 -15.68 -64.57 2.98
N LYS A 889 -14.84 -65.11 3.87
CA LYS A 889 -15.06 -66.43 4.47
C LYS A 889 -15.87 -66.29 5.76
N LYS A 890 -17.08 -66.84 5.81
CA LYS A 890 -17.93 -66.83 7.01
C LYS A 890 -18.61 -68.18 7.21
N TYR A 891 -18.51 -68.75 8.41
CA TYR A 891 -19.08 -70.06 8.76
C TYR A 891 -18.75 -71.20 7.77
N GLY A 892 -17.53 -71.20 7.22
CA GLY A 892 -17.08 -72.21 6.25
C GLY A 892 -17.58 -72.01 4.81
N ARG A 893 -18.34 -70.96 4.51
CA ARG A 893 -18.71 -70.56 3.13
C ARG A 893 -17.85 -69.40 2.67
N GLU A 894 -17.50 -69.41 1.39
CA GLU A 894 -16.99 -68.26 0.65
C GLU A 894 -18.15 -67.55 -0.03
N GLU A 895 -18.24 -66.24 0.16
CA GLU A 895 -19.17 -65.36 -0.53
C GLU A 895 -18.39 -64.19 -1.12
N THR A 896 -18.52 -63.94 -2.42
CA THR A 896 -17.82 -62.86 -3.14
C THR A 896 -18.81 -61.80 -3.60
N ILE A 897 -18.51 -60.54 -3.31
CA ILE A 897 -19.19 -59.38 -3.90
C ILE A 897 -18.25 -58.70 -4.89
N THR A 898 -18.70 -58.47 -6.12
CA THR A 898 -17.89 -57.75 -7.12
C THR A 898 -17.90 -56.24 -6.86
N TYR A 899 -16.85 -55.51 -7.25
CA TYR A 899 -16.85 -54.05 -7.14
C TYR A 899 -17.99 -53.43 -7.99
N ASP A 900 -18.35 -54.06 -9.11
CA ASP A 900 -19.49 -53.67 -9.95
C ASP A 900 -20.83 -53.79 -9.21
N GLU A 901 -21.07 -54.93 -8.54
CA GLU A 901 -22.28 -55.15 -7.75
C GLU A 901 -22.34 -54.20 -6.53
N TRP A 902 -21.23 -54.02 -5.82
CA TRP A 902 -21.17 -53.13 -4.66
C TRP A 902 -21.42 -51.66 -5.06
N ASN A 903 -20.80 -51.20 -6.15
CA ASN A 903 -21.05 -49.89 -6.75
C ASN A 903 -22.54 -49.70 -7.10
N ARG A 904 -23.16 -50.70 -7.76
CA ARG A 904 -24.60 -50.67 -8.10
C ARG A 904 -25.52 -50.72 -6.88
N LYS A 905 -25.16 -51.46 -5.83
CA LYS A 905 -25.91 -51.52 -4.57
C LYS A 905 -25.99 -50.15 -3.91
N ILE A 906 -24.85 -49.49 -3.68
CA ILE A 906 -24.83 -48.15 -3.07
C ILE A 906 -25.60 -47.16 -3.96
N GLN A 907 -25.33 -47.17 -5.28
CA GLN A 907 -25.98 -46.29 -6.26
C GLN A 907 -27.52 -46.41 -6.26
N GLY A 908 -28.08 -47.62 -6.15
CA GLY A 908 -29.52 -47.86 -6.13
C GLY A 908 -30.20 -47.60 -4.78
N HIS A 909 -29.44 -47.37 -3.72
CA HIS A 909 -29.98 -47.22 -2.36
C HIS A 909 -29.74 -45.84 -1.75
N PHE A 910 -28.64 -45.16 -2.08
CA PHE A 910 -28.21 -43.94 -1.37
C PHE A 910 -29.29 -42.86 -1.31
N GLU A 911 -29.66 -42.26 -2.44
CA GLU A 911 -30.61 -41.13 -2.41
C GLU A 911 -31.98 -41.54 -1.88
N ARG A 912 -32.45 -42.76 -2.16
CA ARG A 912 -33.73 -43.28 -1.65
C ARG A 912 -33.79 -43.37 -0.12
N LEU A 913 -32.67 -43.58 0.54
CA LEU A 913 -32.60 -43.77 2.00
C LEU A 913 -32.09 -42.54 2.75
N PHE A 914 -31.22 -41.74 2.12
CA PHE A 914 -30.66 -40.50 2.69
C PHE A 914 -31.46 -39.24 2.34
N PHE A 915 -32.22 -39.14 1.25
CA PHE A 915 -32.98 -37.92 0.95
C PHE A 915 -34.28 -37.84 1.77
N VAL A 916 -34.48 -36.72 2.47
CA VAL A 916 -35.70 -36.47 3.24
C VAL A 916 -36.77 -35.85 2.34
N SER A 917 -37.73 -36.68 1.93
CA SER A 917 -38.77 -36.32 0.96
C SER A 917 -39.61 -35.11 1.40
N GLU A 918 -39.97 -34.25 0.43
CA GLU A 918 -40.87 -33.11 0.67
C GLU A 918 -42.32 -33.52 0.91
N ASN A 919 -42.73 -34.70 0.40
CA ASN A 919 -44.04 -35.26 0.67
C ASN A 919 -44.12 -35.77 2.12
N PRO A 920 -45.01 -35.24 2.98
CA PRO A 920 -45.17 -35.74 4.35
C PRO A 920 -45.71 -37.18 4.41
N ALA A 921 -46.34 -37.67 3.33
CA ALA A 921 -46.88 -39.01 3.20
C ALA A 921 -45.99 -39.94 2.34
N ASP A 922 -44.67 -39.68 2.26
CA ASP A 922 -43.74 -40.59 1.58
C ASP A 922 -43.60 -41.92 2.34
N GLN A 923 -43.99 -43.02 1.70
CA GLN A 923 -44.00 -44.35 2.30
C GLN A 923 -42.60 -44.94 2.52
N ASN A 924 -41.55 -44.34 1.95
CA ASN A 924 -40.17 -44.71 2.24
C ASN A 924 -39.69 -44.16 3.60
N GLU A 925 -40.39 -43.15 4.16
CA GLU A 925 -39.94 -42.46 5.36
C GLU A 925 -40.33 -43.23 6.64
N LYS A 926 -39.34 -43.78 7.34
CA LYS A 926 -39.56 -44.69 8.47
C LYS A 926 -39.97 -43.97 9.76
N HIS A 927 -39.53 -42.73 9.93
CA HIS A 927 -39.78 -41.94 11.15
C HIS A 927 -40.25 -40.51 10.81
N PRO A 928 -41.40 -40.33 10.13
CA PRO A 928 -41.87 -39.03 9.67
C PRO A 928 -42.12 -38.03 10.81
N ASN A 929 -42.35 -38.54 12.04
CA ASN A 929 -42.53 -37.73 13.25
C ASN A 929 -41.20 -37.14 13.81
N LEU A 930 -40.04 -37.58 13.29
CA LEU A 930 -38.72 -37.06 13.65
C LEU A 930 -38.14 -36.14 12.56
N VAL A 931 -38.88 -35.94 11.45
CA VAL A 931 -38.45 -35.11 10.33
C VAL A 931 -38.63 -33.62 10.66
N HIS A 932 -37.55 -32.97 11.10
CA HIS A 932 -37.57 -31.53 11.36
C HIS A 932 -37.51 -30.68 10.08
N LYS A 933 -36.69 -31.09 9.09
CA LYS A 933 -36.59 -30.42 7.77
C LYS A 933 -36.73 -31.41 6.62
N ARG A 934 -37.20 -30.93 5.48
CA ARG A 934 -37.42 -31.69 4.23
C ARG A 934 -36.67 -31.05 3.07
N GLY A 935 -36.38 -31.82 2.02
CA GLY A 935 -35.52 -31.38 0.92
C GLY A 935 -34.02 -31.36 1.27
N ILE A 936 -33.64 -32.06 2.34
CA ILE A 936 -32.25 -32.22 2.82
C ILE A 936 -31.79 -33.68 2.64
N TYR A 937 -30.49 -33.91 2.81
CA TYR A 937 -29.95 -35.26 2.98
C TYR A 937 -29.66 -35.51 4.47
N LYS A 938 -30.02 -36.70 4.93
CA LYS A 938 -29.79 -37.21 6.29
C LYS A 938 -28.30 -37.25 6.61
N ASP A 939 -27.95 -37.00 7.87
CA ASP A 939 -26.56 -37.03 8.33
C ASP A 939 -26.04 -38.46 8.54
N SER A 940 -26.94 -39.36 8.96
CA SER A 940 -26.71 -40.79 9.07
C SER A 940 -27.94 -41.57 8.62
N TYR A 941 -27.78 -42.87 8.37
CA TYR A 941 -28.87 -43.80 8.17
C TYR A 941 -28.70 -45.01 9.11
N GLY A 942 -29.68 -45.20 9.99
CA GLY A 942 -29.75 -46.32 10.92
C GLY A 942 -28.91 -46.14 12.19
N ALA A 943 -28.74 -44.91 12.69
CA ALA A 943 -28.09 -44.67 13.99
C ALA A 943 -28.89 -45.27 15.17
N SER A 944 -28.21 -45.56 16.29
CA SER A 944 -28.84 -46.04 17.53
C SER A 944 -29.88 -45.06 18.12
N SER A 945 -29.78 -43.78 17.73
CA SER A 945 -30.71 -42.70 18.08
C SER A 945 -31.40 -42.21 16.81
N PRO A 946 -32.62 -42.70 16.46
CA PRO A 946 -33.20 -42.47 15.14
C PRO A 946 -33.52 -41.02 14.77
N TRP A 947 -33.44 -40.07 15.69
CA TRP A 947 -33.59 -38.63 15.41
C TRP A 947 -32.31 -38.01 14.85
N CYS A 948 -31.13 -38.57 15.18
CA CYS A 948 -29.83 -38.07 14.70
C CYS A 948 -29.70 -38.14 13.18
N ASP A 949 -30.27 -39.19 12.56
CA ASP A 949 -30.36 -39.35 11.10
C ASP A 949 -30.95 -38.08 10.42
N TYR A 950 -31.90 -37.40 11.05
CA TYR A 950 -32.65 -36.27 10.46
C TYR A 950 -32.06 -34.89 10.74
N GLN A 951 -30.92 -34.80 11.42
CA GLN A 951 -30.26 -33.51 11.67
C GLN A 951 -29.67 -32.92 10.38
N LEU A 952 -29.93 -31.63 10.14
CA LEU A 952 -29.24 -30.88 9.09
C LEU A 952 -27.82 -30.53 9.58
N ARG A 953 -26.81 -31.16 8.96
CA ARG A 953 -25.38 -31.00 9.25
C ARG A 953 -24.59 -30.87 7.94
N PRO A 954 -23.37 -30.28 7.94
CA PRO A 954 -22.64 -30.03 6.70
C PRO A 954 -22.07 -31.30 6.03
N ASN A 955 -22.10 -32.46 6.71
CA ASN A 955 -21.40 -33.69 6.30
C ASN A 955 -21.80 -34.24 4.93
N PHE A 956 -23.06 -34.05 4.50
CA PHE A 956 -23.51 -34.55 3.18
C PHE A 956 -22.77 -33.88 2.00
N THR A 957 -22.20 -32.69 2.21
CA THR A 957 -21.42 -31.99 1.18
C THR A 957 -20.13 -32.73 0.81
N ILE A 958 -19.55 -33.50 1.75
CA ILE A 958 -18.38 -34.34 1.50
C ILE A 958 -18.75 -35.43 0.49
N ALA A 959 -19.87 -36.14 0.73
CA ALA A 959 -20.38 -37.15 -0.18
C ALA A 959 -20.72 -36.57 -1.57
N MET A 960 -21.25 -35.33 -1.63
CA MET A 960 -21.51 -34.62 -2.89
C MET A 960 -20.24 -34.30 -3.69
N VAL A 961 -19.09 -34.05 -3.05
CA VAL A 961 -17.82 -33.79 -3.75
C VAL A 961 -17.18 -35.08 -4.26
N VAL A 962 -17.13 -36.14 -3.44
CA VAL A 962 -16.38 -37.37 -3.79
C VAL A 962 -17.19 -38.34 -4.65
N ALA A 963 -18.52 -38.34 -4.52
CA ALA A 963 -19.44 -39.21 -5.24
C ALA A 963 -20.70 -38.46 -5.72
N PRO A 964 -20.55 -37.39 -6.53
CA PRO A 964 -21.68 -36.59 -7.03
C PRO A 964 -22.73 -37.40 -7.79
N GLU A 965 -22.34 -38.53 -8.40
CA GLU A 965 -23.27 -39.41 -9.11
C GLU A 965 -24.34 -40.05 -8.23
N LEU A 966 -24.22 -39.97 -6.89
CA LEU A 966 -25.23 -40.45 -5.95
C LEU A 966 -26.45 -39.52 -5.83
N PHE A 967 -26.41 -38.31 -6.40
CA PHE A 967 -27.37 -37.24 -6.14
C PHE A 967 -28.08 -36.78 -7.41
N THR A 968 -29.41 -36.64 -7.35
CA THR A 968 -30.18 -35.94 -8.39
C THR A 968 -29.88 -34.43 -8.31
N PRO A 969 -29.45 -33.76 -9.41
CA PRO A 969 -28.94 -32.38 -9.34
C PRO A 969 -29.89 -31.38 -8.68
N GLU A 970 -31.19 -31.45 -8.96
CA GLU A 970 -32.20 -30.52 -8.42
C GLU A 970 -32.38 -30.71 -6.90
N ARG A 971 -32.31 -31.95 -6.42
CA ARG A 971 -32.34 -32.30 -4.99
C ARG A 971 -31.06 -31.85 -4.29
N ALA A 972 -29.91 -32.10 -4.91
CA ALA A 972 -28.61 -31.65 -4.42
C ALA A 972 -28.57 -30.13 -4.27
N TRP A 973 -29.00 -29.40 -5.31
CA TRP A 973 -29.04 -27.94 -5.32
C TRP A 973 -29.96 -27.37 -4.25
N LYS A 974 -31.13 -27.99 -4.02
CA LYS A 974 -32.06 -27.59 -2.96
C LYS A 974 -31.49 -27.82 -1.56
N ALA A 975 -30.87 -28.97 -1.31
CA ALA A 975 -30.21 -29.25 -0.04
C ALA A 975 -29.02 -28.29 0.21
N LEU A 976 -28.22 -27.99 -0.83
CA LEU A 976 -27.12 -27.02 -0.76
C LEU A 976 -27.61 -25.59 -0.50
N ARG A 977 -28.78 -25.19 -1.01
CA ARG A 977 -29.41 -23.92 -0.64
C ARG A 977 -29.86 -23.89 0.82
N ILE A 978 -30.44 -24.97 1.33
CA ILE A 978 -30.84 -25.04 2.74
C ILE A 978 -29.59 -24.98 3.66
N ALA A 979 -28.48 -25.62 3.27
CA ALA A 979 -27.21 -25.50 3.98
C ALA A 979 -26.56 -24.10 3.87
N GLU A 980 -26.68 -23.42 2.74
CA GLU A 980 -26.28 -22.01 2.56
C GLU A 980 -27.08 -21.08 3.50
N GLU A 981 -28.40 -21.28 3.58
CA GLU A 981 -29.32 -20.44 4.36
C GLU A 981 -29.30 -20.72 5.88
N LYS A 982 -28.83 -21.89 6.32
CA LYS A 982 -28.83 -22.31 7.75
C LYS A 982 -27.47 -22.58 8.37
N LEU A 983 -26.49 -23.06 7.60
CA LEU A 983 -25.21 -23.52 8.13
C LEU A 983 -24.01 -22.60 7.78
N LEU A 984 -24.08 -21.83 6.69
CA LEU A 984 -22.96 -20.98 6.26
C LEU A 984 -22.74 -19.80 7.23
N GLY A 985 -21.58 -19.77 7.88
CA GLY A 985 -21.12 -18.66 8.72
C GLY A 985 -20.24 -17.65 7.97
N PRO A 986 -19.63 -16.69 8.67
CA PRO A 986 -18.67 -15.76 8.09
C PRO A 986 -17.35 -16.42 7.67
N LEU A 987 -16.90 -17.45 8.40
CA LEU A 987 -15.64 -18.16 8.11
C LEU A 987 -15.82 -19.68 8.05
N GLY A 988 -16.62 -20.28 8.93
CA GLY A 988 -16.89 -21.72 8.95
C GLY A 988 -18.34 -22.10 8.59
N MET A 989 -18.61 -23.41 8.59
CA MET A 989 -19.95 -23.99 8.54
C MET A 989 -20.36 -24.42 9.96
N LYS A 990 -21.53 -23.97 10.42
CA LYS A 990 -22.15 -24.43 11.66
C LYS A 990 -22.28 -25.96 11.62
N THR A 991 -21.81 -26.64 12.66
CA THR A 991 -21.81 -28.12 12.75
C THR A 991 -23.19 -28.74 12.94
N LEU A 992 -24.18 -27.92 13.31
CA LEU A 992 -25.59 -28.27 13.43
C LEU A 992 -26.47 -27.06 13.05
N ASP A 993 -27.66 -27.34 12.53
CA ASP A 993 -28.76 -26.41 12.27
C ASP A 993 -29.16 -25.57 13.51
N PRO A 994 -29.18 -24.22 13.41
CA PRO A 994 -29.64 -23.34 14.49
C PRO A 994 -31.08 -23.56 14.97
N ASP A 995 -31.93 -24.21 14.18
CA ASP A 995 -33.31 -24.50 14.57
C ASP A 995 -33.42 -25.80 15.42
N ASP A 996 -32.33 -26.57 15.59
CA ASP A 996 -32.31 -27.83 16.36
C ASP A 996 -32.28 -27.58 17.88
N MET A 997 -33.03 -28.36 18.64
CA MET A 997 -33.15 -28.26 20.11
C MET A 997 -31.82 -28.46 20.87
N VAL A 998 -30.80 -29.09 20.28
CA VAL A 998 -29.46 -29.24 20.89
C VAL A 998 -28.40 -28.30 20.31
N TYR A 999 -28.79 -27.30 19.51
CA TYR A 999 -27.86 -26.29 19.01
C TYR A 999 -27.21 -25.49 20.15
N CYS A 1000 -25.87 -25.42 20.16
CA CYS A 1000 -25.08 -24.68 21.14
C CYS A 1000 -23.83 -24.09 20.45
N GLY A 1001 -23.95 -22.89 19.89
CA GLY A 1001 -22.94 -22.28 19.01
C GLY A 1001 -21.64 -21.74 19.64
N ILE A 1002 -21.53 -21.71 20.98
CA ILE A 1002 -20.36 -21.16 21.70
C ILE A 1002 -19.61 -22.29 22.41
N TYR A 1003 -18.45 -22.67 21.89
CA TYR A 1003 -17.57 -23.69 22.48
C TYR A 1003 -16.68 -23.11 23.58
N ASP A 1004 -16.78 -23.69 24.79
CA ASP A 1004 -15.87 -23.47 25.91
C ASP A 1004 -15.52 -24.83 26.53
N ASN A 1005 -14.24 -25.21 26.46
CA ASN A 1005 -13.76 -26.50 26.96
C ASN A 1005 -13.40 -26.46 28.46
N ALA A 1006 -13.27 -25.27 29.06
CA ALA A 1006 -12.97 -25.07 30.48
C ALA A 1006 -14.24 -24.98 31.34
N LEU A 1007 -15.36 -24.55 30.77
CA LEU A 1007 -16.68 -24.44 31.40
C LEU A 1007 -17.12 -25.78 32.03
N ASP A 1008 -17.22 -25.85 33.36
CA ASP A 1008 -17.67 -27.05 34.08
C ASP A 1008 -18.83 -26.71 35.03
N ASN A 1009 -20.02 -26.62 34.45
CA ASN A 1009 -21.29 -26.30 35.11
C ASN A 1009 -22.24 -27.51 35.09
N ASP A 1010 -23.49 -27.31 35.51
CA ASP A 1010 -24.50 -28.37 35.57
C ASP A 1010 -25.26 -28.56 34.23
N ASN A 1011 -24.85 -27.87 33.15
CA ASN A 1011 -25.50 -27.95 31.84
C ASN A 1011 -24.84 -29.04 30.97
N TYR A 1012 -25.52 -30.17 30.86
CA TYR A 1012 -25.16 -31.36 30.07
C TYR A 1012 -24.60 -31.04 28.68
N ASN A 1013 -25.22 -30.09 27.97
CA ASN A 1013 -24.94 -29.84 26.55
C ASN A 1013 -23.65 -29.04 26.30
N VAL A 1014 -23.10 -28.34 27.30
CA VAL A 1014 -21.91 -27.46 27.13
C VAL A 1014 -20.77 -27.76 28.10
N ALA A 1015 -21.03 -28.41 29.24
CA ALA A 1015 -20.00 -28.68 30.23
C ALA A 1015 -18.85 -29.54 29.66
N ARG A 1016 -17.61 -29.09 29.88
CA ARG A 1016 -16.37 -29.61 29.29
C ARG A 1016 -16.41 -29.63 27.76
N GLY A 1017 -16.99 -28.60 27.15
CA GLY A 1017 -17.00 -28.41 25.70
C GLY A 1017 -17.80 -29.47 24.95
N PHE A 1018 -18.83 -30.07 25.57
CA PHE A 1018 -19.65 -31.13 24.97
C PHE A 1018 -20.26 -30.71 23.62
N ASN A 1019 -20.49 -29.42 23.41
CA ASN A 1019 -21.02 -28.84 22.17
C ASN A 1019 -20.00 -28.61 21.03
N TYR A 1020 -18.75 -29.09 21.12
CA TYR A 1020 -17.69 -28.92 20.10
C TYR A 1020 -18.17 -29.16 18.64
N HIS A 1021 -19.12 -30.08 18.47
CA HIS A 1021 -19.74 -30.46 17.18
C HIS A 1021 -21.27 -30.27 17.16
N GLN A 1022 -21.83 -29.40 18.00
CA GLN A 1022 -23.29 -29.19 18.16
C GLN A 1022 -23.72 -27.76 17.79
N GLY A 1023 -22.97 -27.05 16.93
CA GLY A 1023 -23.28 -25.67 16.57
C GLY A 1023 -22.09 -24.77 16.18
N PRO A 1024 -20.87 -24.94 16.75
CA PRO A 1024 -19.70 -24.16 16.35
C PRO A 1024 -19.39 -24.24 14.86
N GLU A 1025 -18.77 -23.19 14.33
CA GLU A 1025 -18.55 -22.96 12.90
C GLU A 1025 -17.18 -23.47 12.47
N TRP A 1026 -17.12 -24.73 12.06
CA TRP A 1026 -15.88 -25.36 11.62
C TRP A 1026 -15.48 -24.92 10.22
N LEU A 1027 -14.20 -24.66 9.97
CA LEU A 1027 -13.76 -24.12 8.69
C LEU A 1027 -13.67 -25.20 7.60
N TRP A 1028 -13.11 -26.39 7.86
CA TRP A 1028 -12.89 -27.37 6.79
C TRP A 1028 -14.15 -27.89 6.05
N PRO A 1029 -15.36 -27.99 6.66
CA PRO A 1029 -16.55 -28.35 5.90
C PRO A 1029 -17.00 -27.25 4.92
N ILE A 1030 -16.51 -26.00 5.06
CA ILE A 1030 -16.83 -24.92 4.10
C ILE A 1030 -16.26 -25.23 2.72
N GLY A 1031 -15.07 -25.83 2.62
CA GLY A 1031 -14.48 -26.20 1.33
C GLY A 1031 -15.33 -27.23 0.60
N TYR A 1032 -15.74 -28.30 1.30
CA TYR A 1032 -16.64 -29.31 0.72
C TYR A 1032 -18.00 -28.72 0.30
N PHE A 1033 -18.57 -27.81 1.10
CA PHE A 1033 -19.77 -27.06 0.72
C PHE A 1033 -19.56 -26.21 -0.55
N LEU A 1034 -18.48 -25.42 -0.63
CA LEU A 1034 -18.19 -24.54 -1.77
C LEU A 1034 -17.87 -25.36 -3.04
N ARG A 1035 -17.14 -26.47 -2.94
CA ARG A 1035 -16.86 -27.41 -4.04
C ARG A 1035 -18.14 -28.08 -4.54
N ALA A 1036 -19.00 -28.57 -3.65
CA ALA A 1036 -20.31 -29.13 -4.01
C ALA A 1036 -21.21 -28.08 -4.69
N LYS A 1037 -21.26 -26.86 -4.15
CA LYS A 1037 -21.93 -25.70 -4.78
C LYS A 1037 -21.41 -25.43 -6.19
N LEU A 1038 -20.09 -25.38 -6.37
CA LEU A 1038 -19.43 -25.13 -7.66
C LEU A 1038 -19.69 -26.25 -8.68
N TYR A 1039 -19.74 -27.51 -8.23
CA TYR A 1039 -20.07 -28.65 -9.09
C TYR A 1039 -21.55 -28.64 -9.52
N PHE A 1040 -22.49 -28.63 -8.57
CA PHE A 1040 -23.91 -28.76 -8.90
C PHE A 1040 -24.48 -27.54 -9.62
N SER A 1041 -23.97 -26.33 -9.35
CA SER A 1041 -24.41 -25.13 -10.10
C SER A 1041 -24.07 -25.19 -11.60
N LYS A 1042 -22.97 -25.85 -12.01
CA LYS A 1042 -22.66 -26.14 -13.42
C LYS A 1042 -23.73 -27.02 -14.08
N LEU A 1043 -24.37 -27.92 -13.32
CA LEU A 1043 -25.42 -28.82 -13.81
C LEU A 1043 -26.81 -28.16 -13.88
N ILE A 1044 -27.13 -27.24 -12.97
CA ILE A 1044 -28.43 -26.53 -12.98
C ILE A 1044 -28.49 -25.46 -14.08
N GLY A 1045 -27.40 -24.72 -14.33
CA GLY A 1045 -27.32 -23.81 -15.47
C GLY A 1045 -26.38 -22.61 -15.30
N PRO A 1046 -25.99 -21.95 -16.42
CA PRO A 1046 -24.90 -20.97 -16.44
C PRO A 1046 -25.15 -19.72 -15.60
N GLU A 1047 -26.39 -19.24 -15.50
CA GLU A 1047 -26.73 -18.07 -14.65
C GLU A 1047 -26.54 -18.39 -13.16
N ILE A 1048 -26.92 -19.60 -12.74
CA ILE A 1048 -26.77 -20.08 -11.37
C ILE A 1048 -25.30 -20.38 -11.07
N TYR A 1049 -24.55 -20.93 -12.04
CA TYR A 1049 -23.10 -21.07 -11.94
C TYR A 1049 -22.41 -19.72 -11.71
N ALA A 1050 -22.69 -18.71 -12.54
CA ALA A 1050 -22.11 -17.38 -12.39
C ALA A 1050 -22.39 -16.78 -11.00
N LYS A 1051 -23.66 -16.79 -10.56
CA LYS A 1051 -24.04 -16.33 -9.20
C LYS A 1051 -23.33 -17.11 -8.08
N THR A 1052 -23.07 -18.40 -8.30
CA THR A 1052 -22.37 -19.26 -7.33
C THR A 1052 -20.88 -18.94 -7.25
N VAL A 1053 -20.21 -18.67 -8.37
CA VAL A 1053 -18.81 -18.22 -8.39
C VAL A 1053 -18.66 -16.89 -7.63
N VAL A 1054 -19.58 -15.94 -7.80
CA VAL A 1054 -19.58 -14.68 -7.03
C VAL A 1054 -19.73 -14.92 -5.53
N MET A 1055 -20.64 -15.81 -5.11
CA MET A 1055 -20.78 -16.20 -3.70
C MET A 1055 -19.47 -16.82 -3.16
N ILE A 1056 -18.88 -17.77 -3.89
CA ILE A 1056 -17.63 -18.43 -3.49
C ILE A 1056 -16.49 -17.43 -3.34
N LYS A 1057 -16.29 -16.51 -4.31
CA LYS A 1057 -15.24 -15.47 -4.20
C LYS A 1057 -15.46 -14.52 -3.02
N ASN A 1058 -16.71 -14.23 -2.65
CA ASN A 1058 -17.03 -13.44 -1.45
C ASN A 1058 -16.84 -14.22 -0.12
N VAL A 1059 -16.90 -15.55 -0.14
CA VAL A 1059 -16.50 -16.37 1.02
C VAL A 1059 -14.97 -16.38 1.15
N LEU A 1060 -14.27 -16.66 0.04
CA LEU A 1060 -12.80 -16.70 -0.03
C LEU A 1060 -12.15 -15.35 0.33
N SER A 1061 -12.75 -14.21 -0.03
CA SER A 1061 -12.21 -12.90 0.34
C SER A 1061 -12.25 -12.65 1.85
N ARG A 1062 -13.23 -13.21 2.58
CA ARG A 1062 -13.28 -13.16 4.05
C ARG A 1062 -12.21 -14.05 4.68
N HIS A 1063 -11.92 -15.22 4.11
CA HIS A 1063 -10.79 -16.05 4.52
C HIS A 1063 -9.46 -15.34 4.30
N TYR A 1064 -9.25 -14.72 3.13
CA TYR A 1064 -8.05 -13.95 2.83
C TYR A 1064 -7.82 -12.81 3.83
N VAL A 1065 -8.85 -11.98 4.09
CA VAL A 1065 -8.79 -10.89 5.06
C VAL A 1065 -8.52 -11.40 6.49
N HIS A 1066 -9.02 -12.58 6.87
CA HIS A 1066 -8.67 -13.20 8.14
C HIS A 1066 -7.19 -13.64 8.17
N LEU A 1067 -6.71 -14.31 7.12
CA LEU A 1067 -5.33 -14.78 7.01
C LEU A 1067 -4.32 -13.63 7.03
N GLU A 1068 -4.60 -12.52 6.33
CA GLU A 1068 -3.78 -11.30 6.39
C GLU A 1068 -3.70 -10.72 7.80
N ARG A 1069 -4.82 -10.68 8.53
CA ARG A 1069 -4.91 -10.09 9.87
C ARG A 1069 -4.44 -11.02 10.99
N SER A 1070 -4.44 -12.33 10.76
CA SER A 1070 -4.02 -13.32 11.75
C SER A 1070 -2.52 -13.19 12.05
N SER A 1071 -2.16 -13.11 13.34
CA SER A 1071 -0.76 -13.14 13.78
C SER A 1071 -0.04 -14.44 13.42
N TRP A 1072 -0.81 -15.53 13.24
CA TRP A 1072 -0.35 -16.85 12.82
C TRP A 1072 -0.27 -17.00 11.29
N LYS A 1073 -0.82 -16.06 10.51
CA LYS A 1073 -0.92 -16.10 9.04
C LYS A 1073 -1.54 -17.39 8.49
N GLY A 1074 -2.53 -17.92 9.22
CA GLY A 1074 -3.31 -19.10 8.84
C GLY A 1074 -4.82 -18.90 9.03
N LEU A 1075 -5.57 -20.00 8.92
CA LEU A 1075 -7.00 -20.06 9.17
C LEU A 1075 -7.29 -20.98 10.37
N PRO A 1076 -8.20 -20.61 11.28
CA PRO A 1076 -8.52 -21.41 12.46
C PRO A 1076 -9.21 -22.73 12.10
N GLU A 1077 -9.27 -23.63 13.06
CA GLU A 1077 -10.03 -24.87 13.03
C GLU A 1077 -11.55 -24.60 13.04
N LEU A 1078 -11.99 -23.74 13.95
CA LEU A 1078 -13.39 -23.33 14.10
C LEU A 1078 -13.51 -21.88 14.60
N THR A 1079 -14.67 -21.28 14.37
CA THR A 1079 -15.15 -20.11 15.11
C THR A 1079 -16.34 -20.49 15.99
N ASN A 1080 -16.56 -19.69 17.04
CA ASN A 1080 -17.86 -19.67 17.72
C ASN A 1080 -18.91 -19.05 16.78
N GLU A 1081 -20.18 -19.10 17.18
CA GLU A 1081 -21.32 -18.65 16.36
C GLU A 1081 -21.10 -17.29 15.67
N ASN A 1082 -21.46 -17.23 14.39
CA ASN A 1082 -21.42 -16.05 13.55
C ASN A 1082 -20.01 -15.43 13.47
N GLY A 1083 -18.99 -16.28 13.33
CA GLY A 1083 -17.59 -15.87 13.16
C GLY A 1083 -16.90 -15.36 14.44
N GLN A 1084 -17.50 -15.56 15.62
CA GLN A 1084 -16.88 -15.14 16.88
C GLN A 1084 -15.58 -15.89 17.16
N TYR A 1085 -14.58 -15.19 17.72
CA TYR A 1085 -13.32 -15.80 18.14
C TYR A 1085 -13.56 -16.91 19.18
N CYS A 1086 -12.85 -18.03 19.03
CA CYS A 1086 -12.92 -19.14 19.98
C CYS A 1086 -11.53 -19.39 20.60
N PRO A 1087 -11.30 -19.09 21.90
CA PRO A 1087 -9.99 -19.24 22.54
C PRO A 1087 -9.52 -20.70 22.71
N PHE A 1088 -10.36 -21.68 22.34
CA PHE A 1088 -10.06 -23.11 22.36
C PHE A 1088 -9.90 -23.73 20.95
N SER A 1089 -10.02 -22.93 19.89
CA SER A 1089 -9.71 -23.38 18.51
C SER A 1089 -8.20 -23.49 18.31
N CYS A 1090 -7.74 -24.41 17.46
CA CYS A 1090 -6.45 -24.21 16.82
C CYS A 1090 -6.52 -22.96 15.90
N GLU A 1091 -5.53 -22.07 15.99
CA GLU A 1091 -5.50 -20.79 15.27
C GLU A 1091 -5.03 -20.90 13.81
N THR A 1092 -4.38 -22.01 13.45
CA THR A 1092 -3.81 -22.26 12.13
C THR A 1092 -3.85 -23.76 11.84
N GLN A 1093 -4.96 -24.22 11.27
CA GLN A 1093 -5.27 -25.64 11.16
C GLN A 1093 -5.15 -26.15 9.71
N ALA A 1094 -4.47 -27.28 9.54
CA ALA A 1094 -4.02 -27.77 8.24
C ALA A 1094 -5.20 -28.07 7.28
N TRP A 1095 -6.27 -28.68 7.79
CA TRP A 1095 -7.47 -28.95 6.97
C TRP A 1095 -8.21 -27.68 6.55
N SER A 1096 -8.16 -26.61 7.36
CA SER A 1096 -8.88 -25.35 7.08
C SER A 1096 -8.26 -24.60 5.90
N ILE A 1097 -6.93 -24.67 5.75
CA ILE A 1097 -6.23 -24.11 4.58
C ILE A 1097 -6.32 -25.10 3.39
N GLY A 1098 -6.13 -26.40 3.63
CA GLY A 1098 -6.13 -27.42 2.58
C GLY A 1098 -7.37 -27.40 1.70
N VAL A 1099 -8.57 -27.42 2.29
CA VAL A 1099 -9.82 -27.41 1.51
C VAL A 1099 -10.08 -26.08 0.77
N ILE A 1100 -9.47 -24.98 1.23
CA ILE A 1100 -9.59 -23.67 0.57
C ILE A 1100 -8.67 -23.63 -0.66
N LEU A 1101 -7.49 -24.25 -0.59
CA LEU A 1101 -6.64 -24.50 -1.77
C LEU A 1101 -7.34 -25.42 -2.77
N GLU A 1102 -8.12 -26.42 -2.33
CA GLU A 1102 -8.95 -27.24 -3.22
C GLU A 1102 -10.06 -26.44 -3.92
N VAL A 1103 -10.74 -25.52 -3.21
CA VAL A 1103 -11.73 -24.61 -3.82
C VAL A 1103 -11.06 -23.72 -4.88
N LEU A 1104 -9.87 -23.19 -4.60
CA LEU A 1104 -9.08 -22.38 -5.54
C LEU A 1104 -8.54 -23.19 -6.74
N TYR A 1105 -8.41 -24.52 -6.61
CA TYR A 1105 -8.00 -25.42 -7.68
C TYR A 1105 -9.17 -25.79 -8.61
N ASP A 1106 -10.39 -25.95 -8.07
CA ASP A 1106 -11.60 -26.29 -8.83
C ASP A 1106 -12.19 -25.10 -9.64
N LEU A 1107 -11.67 -23.87 -9.42
CA LEU A 1107 -12.06 -22.59 -10.06
C LEU A 1107 -11.27 -22.30 -11.35
#